data_AF-G5SF43-F1
#
_entry.id   AF-G5SF43-F1
#
_cell.length_a   1.000
_cell.length_b   1.000
_cell.length_c   1.000
_cell.angle_alpha   90.00
_cell.angle_beta   90.00
_cell.angle_gamma   90.00
#
_symmetry.space_group_name_H-M   'P 1'
#
loop_
_entity.id
_entity.type
_entity.pdbx_description
1 polymer ?
#
loop_
_entity_poly.entity_id
_entity_poly.type
_entity_poly.pdbx_seq_one_letter_code
_entity_poly.pdbx_strand_id
1 'polypeptide(L)'
;YWGHMPETFTNSKGVEFKRPLLRAELSSTADTSGYTENNETWYTWSRYPNMYQDTASPCDRLGLPTVNDLQTLYTDYPNGALTTTLGLPVASGKYWGAGNSVPDATHSDSQFQYVRLSDNNTLTTKANTATAQLCLAKRRDLSIELTSSDMDADKGAPVAKKGESLPLTVTVRDGSGTPQPNTAIRLGRTLSIDRAGVVDGSSGGGMVLTSVAPSTGSMTFNCTVSSCTSYWYGITDEDGKAQLEVTQDDSRGLRTPLQAMLVDDPLTVSDMDVIFTVITSPDSDKAKYWGHMPETVTNSAGVKFRRPLLAAEMTSNSGTYLVNNETWPLVTAANTEKAGATGCDAEYQPLSGDLQTLYSDNPNGAIGTNYGWPVAGNKSWWAADRAPNTGYYQFINLNSGGKGTASSSTATGAQVCLVEPRTSTPASITLTSTAMDSAKNAAVVAKGSAMPLTVTVKDSSGNPVANVGFTLSRGDSKNRAGMVITDGDVAADAGADDLMLKELTPASASQSMTTTGIVFTGTTGSDGTATFTLNQDKSLGLKTPLTVKVTDNTTLHASLDVIFMVLTSPDTDKALFWGNMSDTTSVNGKTLHRPWLQAEMLSGVTPVFTNGVHANNEYWAMAHTVDNTKWDIAKQCGSLSKAPDNNDLLTLYHSISSLGWPTQGYPYLSKSSSSGGMYCGVDENTRSQNCAIKPAGTAGYATCVE
;
A
#
# COMPACT_ATOMS: atom_id res chain seq x y z
N TYR A 1 -79.73 -39.07 24.39
CA TYR A 1 -81.06 -39.08 23.75
C TYR A 1 -80.94 -39.72 22.36
N TRP A 2 -82.03 -40.13 21.71
CA TRP A 2 -81.96 -40.55 20.30
C TRP A 2 -81.91 -39.29 19.41
N GLY A 3 -80.85 -39.13 18.62
CA GLY A 3 -80.62 -37.94 17.79
C GLY A 3 -80.10 -38.29 16.40
N HIS A 4 -80.09 -37.30 15.50
CA HIS A 4 -79.64 -37.42 14.11
C HIS A 4 -78.76 -36.23 13.69
N MET A 5 -78.01 -35.65 14.64
CA MET A 5 -77.01 -34.61 14.34
C MET A 5 -76.05 -35.15 13.27
N PRO A 6 -75.80 -34.42 12.18
CA PRO A 6 -74.90 -34.87 11.14
C PRO A 6 -73.47 -34.97 11.68
N GLU A 7 -72.76 -36.05 11.35
CA GLU A 7 -71.37 -36.27 11.77
C GLU A 7 -70.41 -35.22 11.17
N THR A 8 -70.67 -34.79 9.94
CA THR A 8 -70.00 -33.64 9.32
C THR A 8 -71.00 -32.71 8.64
N PHE A 9 -70.64 -31.43 8.50
CA PHE A 9 -71.42 -30.43 7.79
C PHE A 9 -70.50 -29.36 7.19
N THR A 10 -70.98 -28.59 6.22
CA THR A 10 -70.16 -27.65 5.44
C THR A 10 -70.78 -26.26 5.45
N ASN A 11 -69.95 -25.21 5.57
CA ASN A 11 -70.41 -23.83 5.40
C ASN A 11 -70.47 -23.43 3.92
N SER A 12 -71.00 -22.25 3.62
CA SER A 12 -71.15 -21.70 2.26
C SER A 12 -69.82 -21.48 1.53
N LYS A 13 -68.68 -21.54 2.23
CA LYS A 13 -67.32 -21.43 1.68
C LYS A 13 -66.65 -22.79 1.48
N GLY A 14 -67.35 -23.90 1.69
CA GLY A 14 -66.83 -25.24 1.46
C GLY A 14 -65.95 -25.79 2.59
N VAL A 15 -65.92 -25.12 3.75
CA VAL A 15 -65.19 -25.62 4.93
C VAL A 15 -66.04 -26.68 5.60
N GLU A 16 -65.50 -27.90 5.69
CA GLU A 16 -66.18 -29.04 6.31
C GLU A 16 -65.75 -29.19 7.79
N PHE A 17 -66.75 -29.29 8.65
CA PHE A 17 -66.64 -29.42 10.09
C PHE A 17 -67.14 -30.79 10.54
N LYS A 18 -66.50 -31.37 11.56
CA LYS A 18 -67.04 -32.50 12.32
C LYS A 18 -67.95 -31.95 13.41
N ARG A 19 -69.00 -32.70 13.78
CA ARG A 19 -69.79 -32.35 14.95
C ARG A 19 -68.92 -32.24 16.21
N PRO A 20 -69.30 -31.39 17.18
CA PRO A 20 -68.68 -31.45 18.49
C PRO A 20 -68.85 -32.85 19.09
N LEU A 21 -67.87 -33.28 19.87
CA LEU A 21 -67.99 -34.52 20.64
C LEU A 21 -68.76 -34.26 21.94
N LEU A 22 -69.49 -35.27 22.39
CA LEU A 22 -69.95 -35.35 23.77
C LEU A 22 -68.75 -35.55 24.69
N ARG A 23 -68.87 -35.09 25.94
CA ARG A 23 -67.79 -35.28 26.92
C ARG A 23 -67.46 -36.75 27.17
N ALA A 24 -68.44 -37.64 27.03
CA ALA A 24 -68.27 -39.08 27.17
C ALA A 24 -67.55 -39.74 25.99
N GLU A 25 -67.43 -39.05 24.84
CA GLU A 25 -66.73 -39.55 23.65
C GLU A 25 -65.23 -39.23 23.67
N LEU A 26 -64.76 -38.41 24.61
CA LEU A 26 -63.35 -38.07 24.71
C LEU A 26 -62.52 -39.26 25.18
N SER A 27 -61.37 -39.46 24.55
CA SER A 27 -60.35 -40.43 24.98
C SER A 27 -59.71 -40.07 26.33
N SER A 28 -59.77 -38.79 26.72
CA SER A 28 -59.31 -38.27 28.00
C SER A 28 -60.13 -37.03 28.38
N THR A 29 -60.46 -36.87 29.67
CA THR A 29 -61.11 -35.65 30.17
C THR A 29 -60.13 -34.66 30.80
N ALA A 30 -58.82 -34.91 30.73
CA ALA A 30 -57.80 -33.99 31.20
C ALA A 30 -57.93 -32.63 30.48
N ASP A 31 -57.77 -31.53 31.23
CA ASP A 31 -57.85 -30.15 30.72
C ASP A 31 -59.17 -29.78 29.99
N THR A 32 -60.21 -30.61 30.18
CA THR A 32 -61.57 -30.37 29.65
C THR A 32 -62.56 -30.06 30.77
N SER A 33 -63.59 -29.28 30.47
CA SER A 33 -64.77 -29.12 31.33
C SER A 33 -66.05 -29.51 30.58
N GLY A 34 -67.18 -29.62 31.26
CA GLY A 34 -68.45 -30.02 30.65
C GLY A 34 -69.54 -28.97 30.82
N TYR A 35 -70.44 -28.88 29.84
CA TYR A 35 -71.69 -28.13 29.98
C TYR A 35 -72.84 -28.91 29.36
N THR A 36 -74.05 -28.71 29.90
CA THR A 36 -75.25 -29.40 29.43
C THR A 36 -76.09 -28.47 28.58
N GLU A 37 -76.41 -28.92 27.37
CA GLU A 37 -77.30 -28.21 26.44
C GLU A 37 -78.00 -29.24 25.53
N ASN A 38 -79.25 -28.97 25.14
CA ASN A 38 -80.08 -29.88 24.34
C ASN A 38 -80.18 -31.29 24.96
N ASN A 39 -80.18 -31.36 26.29
CA ASN A 39 -80.15 -32.57 27.12
C ASN A 39 -78.92 -33.49 26.93
N GLU A 40 -77.85 -32.99 26.32
CA GLU A 40 -76.57 -33.69 26.16
C GLU A 40 -75.46 -32.96 26.93
N THR A 41 -74.40 -33.69 27.32
CA THR A 41 -73.23 -33.08 28.00
C THR A 41 -72.06 -32.96 27.02
N TRP A 42 -71.78 -31.73 26.61
CA TRP A 42 -70.72 -31.36 25.69
C TRP A 42 -69.46 -31.00 26.44
N TYR A 43 -68.29 -31.22 25.85
CA TYR A 43 -67.03 -30.80 26.44
C TYR A 43 -66.67 -29.37 26.03
N THR A 44 -65.78 -28.76 26.81
CA THR A 44 -65.07 -27.53 26.48
C THR A 44 -63.59 -27.71 26.79
N TRP A 45 -62.76 -26.98 26.06
CA TRP A 45 -61.31 -26.94 26.23
C TRP A 45 -60.87 -25.60 26.77
N SER A 46 -59.96 -25.57 27.74
CA SER A 46 -59.48 -24.33 28.37
C SER A 46 -57.98 -24.08 28.22
N ARG A 47 -57.20 -25.01 27.65
CA ARG A 47 -55.72 -24.91 27.59
C ARG A 47 -55.21 -24.64 26.17
N TYR A 48 -55.56 -23.48 25.64
CA TYR A 48 -55.30 -23.08 24.26
C TYR A 48 -53.79 -23.07 23.85
N PRO A 49 -52.85 -22.58 24.70
CA PRO A 49 -51.42 -22.57 24.40
C PRO A 49 -50.79 -23.96 24.24
N ASN A 50 -51.45 -25.04 24.68
CA ASN A 50 -50.87 -26.39 24.66
C ASN A 50 -51.55 -27.32 23.64
N MET A 51 -52.52 -26.82 22.86
CA MET A 51 -53.31 -27.64 21.93
C MET A 51 -52.48 -28.37 20.85
N TYR A 52 -51.27 -27.91 20.55
CA TYR A 52 -50.37 -28.58 19.59
C TYR A 52 -49.52 -29.70 20.24
N GLN A 53 -49.52 -29.83 21.57
CA GLN A 53 -48.79 -30.86 22.32
C GLN A 53 -49.71 -31.88 23.02
N ASP A 54 -50.99 -31.56 23.18
CA ASP A 54 -51.91 -32.30 24.04
C ASP A 54 -52.71 -33.35 23.25
N THR A 55 -52.67 -34.60 23.73
CA THR A 55 -53.37 -35.74 23.13
C THR A 55 -54.84 -35.84 23.55
N ALA A 56 -55.30 -35.00 24.49
CA ALA A 56 -56.68 -35.03 25.00
C ALA A 56 -57.68 -34.23 24.15
N SER A 57 -57.22 -33.23 23.37
CA SER A 57 -58.09 -32.51 22.43
C SER A 57 -58.26 -33.33 21.13
N PRO A 58 -59.47 -33.45 20.56
CA PRO A 58 -59.70 -34.27 19.37
C PRO A 58 -59.11 -33.67 18.08
N CYS A 59 -58.65 -32.42 18.12
CA CYS A 59 -57.90 -31.79 17.06
C CYS A 59 -56.94 -30.74 17.65
N ASP A 60 -55.80 -30.54 16.99
CA ASP A 60 -54.87 -29.46 17.33
C ASP A 60 -55.34 -28.10 16.76
N ARG A 61 -54.50 -27.07 16.91
CA ARG A 61 -54.83 -25.72 16.42
C ARG A 61 -55.10 -25.67 14.91
N LEU A 62 -54.32 -26.40 14.10
CA LEU A 62 -54.55 -26.46 12.66
C LEU A 62 -55.76 -27.32 12.28
N GLY A 63 -56.18 -28.23 13.16
CA GLY A 63 -57.41 -28.98 13.05
C GLY A 63 -58.66 -28.20 13.50
N LEU A 64 -58.52 -27.01 14.09
CA LEU A 64 -59.63 -26.10 14.34
C LEU A 64 -59.87 -25.14 13.17
N PRO A 65 -61.12 -24.71 12.94
CA PRO A 65 -61.49 -23.69 11.99
C PRO A 65 -60.92 -22.32 12.38
N THR A 66 -60.69 -21.47 11.41
CA THR A 66 -60.33 -20.08 11.66
C THR A 66 -61.52 -19.29 12.22
N VAL A 67 -61.25 -18.11 12.78
CA VAL A 67 -62.29 -17.16 13.21
C VAL A 67 -63.23 -16.82 12.05
N ASN A 68 -62.69 -16.68 10.83
CA ASN A 68 -63.47 -16.39 9.61
C ASN A 68 -64.36 -17.58 9.21
N ASP A 69 -63.88 -18.81 9.36
CA ASP A 69 -64.67 -20.02 9.07
C ASP A 69 -65.87 -20.12 10.03
N LEU A 70 -65.65 -19.80 11.31
CA LEU A 70 -66.69 -19.77 12.34
C LEU A 70 -67.69 -18.62 12.12
N GLN A 71 -67.22 -17.43 11.75
CA GLN A 71 -68.10 -16.29 11.41
C GLN A 71 -68.91 -16.56 10.14
N THR A 72 -68.32 -17.24 9.15
CA THR A 72 -69.04 -17.71 7.96
C THR A 72 -70.13 -18.70 8.36
N LEU A 73 -69.80 -19.67 9.22
CA LEU A 73 -70.77 -20.64 9.73
C LEU A 73 -71.92 -19.96 10.48
N TYR A 74 -71.64 -18.93 11.28
CA TYR A 74 -72.69 -18.10 11.88
C TYR A 74 -73.54 -17.39 10.82
N THR A 75 -72.91 -16.80 9.80
CA THR A 75 -73.60 -16.03 8.75
C THR A 75 -74.55 -16.91 7.94
N ASP A 76 -74.18 -18.17 7.69
CA ASP A 76 -75.04 -19.15 7.03
C ASP A 76 -76.25 -19.56 7.89
N TYR A 77 -76.11 -19.47 9.22
CA TYR A 77 -77.11 -19.91 10.20
C TYR A 77 -77.25 -18.93 11.37
N PRO A 78 -77.70 -17.68 11.12
CA PRO A 78 -77.64 -16.60 12.10
C PRO A 78 -78.62 -16.80 13.26
N ASN A 79 -78.39 -16.08 14.36
CA ASN A 79 -79.29 -16.02 15.53
C ASN A 79 -79.62 -17.40 16.14
N GLY A 80 -78.64 -18.30 16.21
CA GLY A 80 -78.81 -19.63 16.81
C GLY A 80 -79.49 -20.68 15.93
N ALA A 81 -79.72 -20.40 14.64
CA ALA A 81 -80.31 -21.35 13.70
C ALA A 81 -79.48 -22.65 13.54
N LEU A 82 -78.20 -22.64 13.92
CA LEU A 82 -77.36 -23.85 14.04
C LEU A 82 -77.97 -24.89 14.98
N THR A 83 -78.63 -24.47 16.07
CA THR A 83 -79.29 -25.40 17.00
C THR A 83 -80.52 -26.04 16.37
N THR A 84 -81.37 -25.26 15.69
CA THR A 84 -82.60 -25.79 15.10
C THR A 84 -82.37 -26.59 13.82
N THR A 85 -81.32 -26.27 13.06
CA THR A 85 -81.05 -26.87 11.75
C THR A 85 -80.11 -28.06 11.83
N LEU A 86 -79.05 -27.95 12.62
CA LEU A 86 -77.98 -28.97 12.72
C LEU A 86 -77.91 -29.60 14.11
N GLY A 87 -78.66 -29.10 15.09
CA GLY A 87 -78.65 -29.61 16.47
C GLY A 87 -77.50 -29.09 17.34
N LEU A 88 -76.65 -28.19 16.85
CA LEU A 88 -75.46 -27.75 17.57
C LEU A 88 -75.80 -27.06 18.90
N PRO A 89 -74.99 -27.24 19.96
CA PRO A 89 -75.18 -26.60 21.26
C PRO A 89 -74.64 -25.15 21.27
N VAL A 90 -75.35 -24.22 20.62
CA VAL A 90 -74.93 -22.81 20.55
C VAL A 90 -75.80 -21.85 21.38
N ALA A 91 -76.99 -22.27 21.82
CA ALA A 91 -77.97 -21.42 22.48
C ALA A 91 -77.52 -20.93 23.87
N SER A 92 -76.65 -21.68 24.57
CA SER A 92 -76.10 -21.25 25.86
C SER A 92 -75.06 -20.12 25.77
N GLY A 93 -74.75 -19.64 24.57
CA GLY A 93 -73.84 -18.51 24.34
C GLY A 93 -72.38 -18.83 24.67
N LYS A 94 -71.98 -20.11 24.62
CA LYS A 94 -70.58 -20.52 24.78
C LYS A 94 -69.74 -20.00 23.62
N TYR A 95 -68.52 -19.59 23.96
CA TYR A 95 -67.50 -19.27 22.97
C TYR A 95 -66.97 -20.55 22.34
N TRP A 96 -66.74 -20.49 21.03
CA TRP A 96 -66.11 -21.51 20.22
C TRP A 96 -64.70 -21.07 19.87
N GLY A 97 -63.75 -21.97 20.08
CA GLY A 97 -62.34 -21.68 19.84
C GLY A 97 -61.98 -21.66 18.35
N ALA A 98 -61.29 -20.61 17.91
CA ALA A 98 -60.68 -20.54 16.59
C ALA A 98 -59.23 -21.04 16.62
N GLY A 99 -58.83 -21.76 15.58
CA GLY A 99 -57.49 -22.31 15.43
C GLY A 99 -56.41 -21.28 15.09
N ASN A 100 -56.78 -20.04 14.71
CA ASN A 100 -55.83 -18.98 14.37
C ASN A 100 -55.75 -17.89 15.45
N SER A 101 -54.55 -17.40 15.70
CA SER A 101 -54.29 -16.27 16.60
C SER A 101 -54.27 -14.93 15.84
N VAL A 102 -54.23 -13.83 16.58
CA VAL A 102 -53.88 -12.50 16.06
C VAL A 102 -52.80 -11.85 16.96
N PRO A 103 -51.92 -11.00 16.42
CA PRO A 103 -51.00 -10.21 17.24
C PRO A 103 -51.73 -9.30 18.23
N ASP A 104 -51.09 -9.00 19.37
CA ASP A 104 -51.55 -7.91 20.23
C ASP A 104 -51.20 -6.53 19.63
N ALA A 105 -51.78 -5.47 20.18
CA ALA A 105 -51.60 -4.11 19.68
C ALA A 105 -50.13 -3.62 19.70
N THR A 106 -49.26 -4.25 20.49
CA THR A 106 -47.83 -3.94 20.59
C THR A 106 -46.96 -4.87 19.74
N HIS A 107 -47.55 -5.84 19.04
CA HIS A 107 -46.86 -6.81 18.18
C HIS A 107 -45.77 -7.62 18.92
N SER A 108 -45.89 -7.72 20.24
CA SER A 108 -44.93 -8.37 21.12
C SER A 108 -45.39 -9.76 21.58
N ASP A 109 -46.64 -10.10 21.28
CA ASP A 109 -47.27 -11.35 21.68
C ASP A 109 -48.45 -11.67 20.75
N SER A 110 -49.03 -12.85 20.95
CA SER A 110 -50.24 -13.31 20.25
C SER A 110 -51.43 -13.45 21.19
N GLN A 111 -52.63 -13.27 20.66
CA GLN A 111 -53.90 -13.43 21.36
C GLN A 111 -54.74 -14.50 20.67
N PHE A 112 -55.41 -15.32 21.48
CA PHE A 112 -56.35 -16.33 21.00
C PHE A 112 -57.66 -15.69 20.59
N GLN A 113 -58.33 -16.29 19.61
CA GLN A 113 -59.59 -15.82 19.08
C GLN A 113 -60.71 -16.80 19.37
N TYR A 114 -61.87 -16.25 19.70
CA TYR A 114 -63.06 -17.00 20.05
C TYR A 114 -64.29 -16.37 19.40
N VAL A 115 -65.24 -17.18 18.96
CA VAL A 115 -66.51 -16.71 18.36
C VAL A 115 -67.68 -17.31 19.11
N ARG A 116 -68.65 -16.50 19.50
CA ARG A 116 -69.93 -16.99 20.02
C ARG A 116 -70.89 -17.18 18.85
N LEU A 117 -71.17 -18.43 18.51
CA LEU A 117 -72.01 -18.79 17.36
C LEU A 117 -73.53 -18.52 17.55
N SER A 118 -73.95 -17.95 18.70
CA SER A 118 -75.33 -17.50 18.89
C SER A 118 -75.61 -16.08 18.39
N ASP A 119 -74.60 -15.21 18.44
CA ASP A 119 -74.72 -13.77 18.19
C ASP A 119 -73.53 -13.15 17.40
N ASN A 120 -72.59 -13.99 16.97
CA ASN A 120 -71.34 -13.61 16.28
C ASN A 120 -70.36 -12.75 17.09
N ASN A 121 -70.52 -12.69 18.42
CA ASN A 121 -69.59 -11.93 19.25
C ASN A 121 -68.20 -12.57 19.24
N THR A 122 -67.17 -11.78 18.93
CA THR A 122 -65.77 -12.21 18.93
C THR A 122 -65.05 -11.74 20.18
N LEU A 123 -64.26 -12.63 20.79
CA LEU A 123 -63.37 -12.31 21.90
C LEU A 123 -61.93 -12.62 21.50
N THR A 124 -61.05 -11.65 21.71
CA THR A 124 -59.60 -11.80 21.52
C THR A 124 -58.91 -11.59 22.87
N THR A 125 -58.17 -12.60 23.34
CA THR A 125 -57.49 -12.52 24.64
C THR A 125 -56.32 -13.48 24.74
N LYS A 126 -55.33 -13.12 25.60
CA LYS A 126 -54.23 -14.02 25.98
C LYS A 126 -54.67 -15.03 27.07
N ALA A 127 -55.80 -14.77 27.72
CA ALA A 127 -56.29 -15.61 28.80
C ALA A 127 -56.92 -16.90 28.26
N ASN A 128 -56.58 -18.00 28.90
CA ASN A 128 -57.22 -19.28 28.69
C ASN A 128 -58.74 -19.17 28.94
N THR A 129 -59.52 -19.40 27.89
CA THR A 129 -60.99 -19.37 27.94
C THR A 129 -61.53 -20.77 27.67
N ALA A 130 -62.39 -21.27 28.56
CA ALA A 130 -63.08 -22.54 28.34
C ALA A 130 -64.06 -22.41 27.17
N THR A 131 -63.80 -23.12 26.09
CA THR A 131 -64.53 -22.99 24.82
C THR A 131 -65.03 -24.31 24.28
N ALA A 132 -66.18 -24.28 23.61
CA ALA A 132 -66.61 -25.38 22.77
C ALA A 132 -65.64 -25.51 21.58
N GLN A 133 -65.48 -26.72 21.07
CA GLN A 133 -64.56 -27.02 19.97
C GLN A 133 -65.32 -27.66 18.82
N LEU A 134 -65.04 -27.17 17.62
CA LEU A 134 -65.52 -27.73 16.37
C LEU A 134 -64.28 -28.10 15.55
N CYS A 135 -64.03 -29.38 15.33
CA CYS A 135 -62.87 -29.79 14.54
C CYS A 135 -63.20 -29.73 13.05
N LEU A 136 -62.24 -29.37 12.23
CA LEU A 136 -62.32 -29.52 10.77
C LEU A 136 -62.29 -31.01 10.40
N ALA A 137 -62.98 -31.35 9.31
CA ALA A 137 -62.89 -32.68 8.71
C ALA A 137 -61.46 -32.95 8.20
N LYS A 138 -60.83 -31.92 7.62
CA LYS A 138 -59.45 -31.92 7.14
C LYS A 138 -58.64 -30.87 7.91
N ARG A 139 -57.54 -31.30 8.56
CA ARG A 139 -56.58 -30.41 9.21
C ARG A 139 -56.02 -29.42 8.19
N ARG A 140 -55.86 -28.15 8.58
CA ARG A 140 -55.15 -27.14 7.77
C ARG A 140 -53.70 -27.58 7.61
N ASP A 141 -53.19 -27.44 6.40
CA ASP A 141 -51.82 -27.77 6.03
C ASP A 141 -51.16 -26.49 5.58
N LEU A 142 -50.23 -25.96 6.37
CA LEU A 142 -49.62 -24.64 6.18
C LEU A 142 -48.09 -24.80 6.11
N SER A 143 -47.46 -24.02 5.24
CA SER A 143 -46.02 -23.85 5.16
C SER A 143 -45.65 -22.39 5.31
N ILE A 144 -44.46 -22.12 5.85
CA ILE A 144 -43.89 -20.79 6.00
C ILE A 144 -42.51 -20.76 5.35
N GLU A 145 -42.21 -19.64 4.69
CA GLU A 145 -40.93 -19.43 4.01
C GLU A 145 -40.43 -18.01 4.30
N LEU A 146 -39.18 -17.89 4.75
CA LEU A 146 -38.50 -16.62 4.95
C LEU A 146 -37.48 -16.42 3.82
N THR A 147 -37.62 -15.31 3.10
CA THR A 147 -36.79 -14.97 1.94
C THR A 147 -36.33 -13.52 1.97
N SER A 148 -35.38 -13.17 1.11
CA SER A 148 -34.94 -11.79 0.89
C SER A 148 -34.58 -11.61 -0.59
N SER A 149 -34.79 -10.41 -1.12
CA SER A 149 -34.32 -10.04 -2.46
C SER A 149 -32.82 -9.79 -2.54
N ASP A 150 -32.15 -9.64 -1.39
CA ASP A 150 -30.76 -9.17 -1.30
C ASP A 150 -29.78 -10.30 -0.99
N MET A 151 -30.15 -11.53 -1.38
CA MET A 151 -29.34 -12.73 -1.17
C MET A 151 -27.99 -12.62 -1.89
N ASP A 152 -26.90 -12.74 -1.12
CA ASP A 152 -25.54 -12.96 -1.62
C ASP A 152 -25.30 -14.48 -1.69
N ALA A 153 -25.11 -15.00 -2.91
CA ALA A 153 -24.94 -16.43 -3.14
C ALA A 153 -23.63 -16.99 -2.56
N ASP A 154 -22.56 -16.18 -2.53
CA ASP A 154 -21.25 -16.60 -2.03
C ASP A 154 -21.24 -16.69 -0.50
N LYS A 155 -22.01 -15.83 0.16
CA LYS A 155 -22.15 -15.80 1.62
C LYS A 155 -23.31 -16.65 2.14
N GLY A 156 -24.24 -17.04 1.26
CA GLY A 156 -25.40 -17.86 1.59
C GLY A 156 -26.42 -17.16 2.50
N ALA A 157 -26.47 -15.83 2.46
CA ALA A 157 -27.31 -14.98 3.30
C ALA A 157 -27.51 -13.61 2.62
N PRO A 158 -28.55 -12.83 2.97
CA PRO A 158 -28.65 -11.44 2.56
C PRO A 158 -27.59 -10.58 3.27
N VAL A 159 -27.02 -9.63 2.54
CA VAL A 159 -25.87 -8.84 3.00
C VAL A 159 -26.14 -7.35 2.79
N ALA A 160 -25.97 -6.58 3.87
CA ALA A 160 -25.99 -5.12 3.81
C ALA A 160 -24.80 -4.54 4.58
N LYS A 161 -24.52 -3.24 4.41
CA LYS A 161 -23.59 -2.55 5.30
C LYS A 161 -24.28 -2.19 6.60
N LYS A 162 -23.51 -2.08 7.68
CA LYS A 162 -23.98 -1.50 8.94
C LYS A 162 -24.70 -0.17 8.69
N GLY A 163 -25.93 -0.04 9.18
CA GLY A 163 -26.78 1.15 9.02
C GLY A 163 -27.67 1.14 7.76
N GLU A 164 -27.50 0.18 6.86
CA GLU A 164 -28.42 -0.04 5.74
C GLU A 164 -29.50 -1.07 6.13
N SER A 165 -30.62 -1.09 5.40
CA SER A 165 -31.73 -2.04 5.61
C SER A 165 -31.59 -3.28 4.73
N LEU A 166 -32.01 -4.44 5.25
CA LEU A 166 -32.23 -5.66 4.47
C LEU A 166 -33.73 -5.96 4.34
N PRO A 167 -34.26 -6.09 3.11
CA PRO A 167 -35.65 -6.46 2.88
C PRO A 167 -35.87 -7.96 3.11
N LEU A 168 -36.86 -8.30 3.91
CA LEU A 168 -37.27 -9.68 4.19
C LEU A 168 -38.73 -9.88 3.80
N THR A 169 -39.07 -11.07 3.33
CA THR A 169 -40.45 -11.49 3.06
C THR A 169 -40.72 -12.82 3.71
N VAL A 170 -41.71 -12.84 4.61
CA VAL A 170 -42.30 -14.08 5.13
C VAL A 170 -43.51 -14.42 4.26
N THR A 171 -43.54 -15.61 3.68
CA THR A 171 -44.67 -16.10 2.87
C THR A 171 -45.30 -17.30 3.56
N VAL A 172 -46.63 -17.32 3.66
CA VAL A 172 -47.40 -18.46 4.15
C VAL A 172 -48.29 -19.00 3.05
N ARG A 173 -48.24 -20.31 2.83
CA ARG A 173 -49.03 -21.03 1.82
C ARG A 173 -49.68 -22.25 2.44
N ASP A 174 -50.75 -22.74 1.81
CA ASP A 174 -51.26 -24.07 2.13
C ASP A 174 -50.48 -25.19 1.42
N GLY A 175 -50.84 -26.45 1.70
CA GLY A 175 -50.25 -27.63 1.04
C GLY A 175 -50.45 -27.70 -0.49
N SER A 176 -51.28 -26.84 -1.08
CA SER A 176 -51.44 -26.69 -2.53
C SER A 176 -50.59 -25.55 -3.12
N GLY A 177 -49.91 -24.78 -2.28
CA GLY A 177 -49.14 -23.59 -2.67
C GLY A 177 -49.96 -22.31 -2.72
N THR A 178 -51.25 -22.36 -2.33
CA THR A 178 -52.14 -21.19 -2.34
C THR A 178 -51.80 -20.26 -1.18
N PRO A 179 -51.60 -18.95 -1.43
CA PRO A 179 -51.30 -18.00 -0.37
C PRO A 179 -52.36 -17.95 0.73
N GLN A 180 -51.92 -17.79 1.98
CA GLN A 180 -52.81 -17.81 3.15
C GLN A 180 -52.84 -16.44 3.82
N PRO A 181 -53.86 -15.61 3.55
CA PRO A 181 -53.95 -14.28 4.13
C PRO A 181 -54.40 -14.31 5.59
N ASN A 182 -54.16 -13.21 6.31
CA ASN A 182 -54.53 -13.05 7.72
C ASN A 182 -54.00 -14.16 8.64
N THR A 183 -52.87 -14.77 8.27
CA THR A 183 -52.22 -15.82 9.05
C THR A 183 -51.21 -15.19 9.99
N ALA A 184 -51.33 -15.51 11.29
CA ALA A 184 -50.41 -15.00 12.29
C ALA A 184 -49.04 -15.68 12.19
N ILE A 185 -48.00 -14.86 12.08
CA ILE A 185 -46.60 -15.26 12.05
C ILE A 185 -45.85 -14.64 13.22
N ARG A 186 -44.73 -15.24 13.59
CA ARG A 186 -43.74 -14.60 14.44
C ARG A 186 -42.37 -14.65 13.82
N LEU A 187 -41.62 -13.57 13.92
CA LEU A 187 -40.20 -13.53 13.56
C LEU A 187 -39.38 -13.33 14.83
N GLY A 188 -38.41 -14.21 15.03
CA GLY A 188 -37.40 -14.09 16.08
C GLY A 188 -36.00 -14.12 15.49
N ARG A 189 -35.02 -13.98 16.37
CA ARG A 189 -33.61 -14.13 16.04
C ARG A 189 -32.88 -14.93 17.10
N THR A 190 -31.72 -15.43 16.73
CA THR A 190 -30.77 -16.01 17.69
C THR A 190 -29.54 -15.10 17.84
N LEU A 191 -28.55 -15.58 18.60
CA LEU A 191 -27.34 -14.84 18.92
C LEU A 191 -26.54 -14.53 17.65
N SER A 192 -26.07 -13.29 17.51
CA SER A 192 -25.15 -12.93 16.44
C SER A 192 -23.81 -13.64 16.64
N ILE A 193 -23.16 -13.99 15.54
CA ILE A 193 -21.83 -14.59 15.52
C ILE A 193 -20.87 -13.77 14.64
N ASP A 194 -19.59 -13.79 14.99
CA ASP A 194 -18.52 -13.32 14.13
C ASP A 194 -18.24 -14.32 12.99
N ARG A 195 -17.25 -14.02 12.13
CA ARG A 195 -16.96 -14.86 10.95
C ARG A 195 -16.41 -16.25 11.33
N ALA A 196 -15.83 -16.38 12.53
CA ALA A 196 -15.34 -17.64 13.08
C ALA A 196 -16.42 -18.44 13.83
N GLY A 197 -17.66 -17.94 13.86
CA GLY A 197 -18.77 -18.58 14.56
C GLY A 197 -18.78 -18.33 16.07
N VAL A 198 -17.97 -17.39 16.56
CA VAL A 198 -17.95 -17.03 17.98
C VAL A 198 -19.13 -16.08 18.25
N VAL A 199 -19.93 -16.44 19.25
CA VAL A 199 -21.07 -15.61 19.70
C VAL A 199 -20.60 -14.22 20.12
N ASP A 200 -21.22 -13.19 19.55
CA ASP A 200 -21.13 -11.83 20.06
C ASP A 200 -22.30 -11.51 20.98
N GLY A 201 -22.00 -11.40 22.28
CA GLY A 201 -22.98 -11.03 23.30
C GLY A 201 -23.08 -9.53 23.58
N SER A 202 -22.41 -8.68 22.79
CA SER A 202 -22.43 -7.24 22.99
C SER A 202 -23.68 -6.55 22.44
N SER A 203 -23.84 -5.25 22.72
CA SER A 203 -24.89 -4.41 22.11
C SER A 203 -24.80 -4.32 20.59
N GLY A 204 -23.63 -4.61 19.99
CA GLY A 204 -23.46 -4.60 18.52
C GLY A 204 -24.31 -5.64 17.80
N GLY A 205 -24.80 -6.66 18.52
CA GLY A 205 -25.79 -7.61 18.01
C GLY A 205 -27.18 -7.01 17.84
N GLY A 206 -27.52 -5.88 18.48
CA GLY A 206 -28.87 -5.30 18.49
C GLY A 206 -29.40 -5.01 17.09
N MET A 207 -30.63 -5.45 16.82
CA MET A 207 -31.27 -5.35 15.50
C MET A 207 -32.62 -4.65 15.63
N VAL A 208 -32.99 -3.84 14.65
CA VAL A 208 -34.32 -3.24 14.55
C VAL A 208 -35.03 -3.87 13.36
N LEU A 209 -36.25 -4.35 13.60
CA LEU A 209 -37.18 -4.79 12.58
C LEU A 209 -38.22 -3.71 12.34
N THR A 210 -38.50 -3.39 11.08
CA THR A 210 -39.57 -2.50 10.66
C THR A 210 -40.52 -3.27 9.76
N SER A 211 -41.80 -3.25 10.09
CA SER A 211 -42.83 -3.87 9.25
C SER A 211 -43.26 -2.92 8.14
N VAL A 212 -43.20 -3.40 6.90
CA VAL A 212 -43.49 -2.58 5.71
C VAL A 212 -44.91 -2.85 5.22
N ALA A 213 -45.28 -4.12 5.06
CA ALA A 213 -46.60 -4.52 4.60
C ALA A 213 -47.00 -5.86 5.21
N PRO A 214 -48.07 -5.93 6.02
CA PRO A 214 -48.80 -4.81 6.62
C PRO A 214 -47.92 -3.95 7.56
N SER A 215 -48.05 -2.62 7.53
CA SER A 215 -47.26 -1.72 8.37
C SER A 215 -47.80 -1.64 9.80
N THR A 216 -46.97 -2.01 10.76
CA THR A 216 -47.27 -2.13 12.21
C THR A 216 -46.24 -1.40 13.09
N GLY A 217 -45.32 -0.65 12.47
CA GLY A 217 -44.22 0.05 13.14
C GLY A 217 -42.95 -0.80 13.24
N SER A 218 -42.08 -0.42 14.17
CA SER A 218 -40.76 -1.04 14.35
C SER A 218 -40.63 -1.65 15.75
N MET A 219 -39.87 -2.74 15.82
CA MET A 219 -39.56 -3.47 17.05
C MET A 219 -38.07 -3.75 17.13
N THR A 220 -37.47 -3.51 18.29
CA THR A 220 -36.07 -3.84 18.52
C THR A 220 -35.93 -5.28 19.02
N PHE A 221 -35.13 -6.06 18.32
CA PHE A 221 -34.69 -7.38 18.76
C PHE A 221 -33.41 -7.27 19.59
N ASN A 222 -33.61 -6.97 20.87
CA ASN A 222 -32.55 -7.00 21.86
C ASN A 222 -32.26 -8.44 22.28
N CYS A 223 -30.97 -8.79 22.32
CA CYS A 223 -30.47 -10.03 22.88
C CYS A 223 -29.52 -9.71 24.04
N THR A 224 -29.48 -10.61 25.01
CA THR A 224 -28.40 -10.65 26.00
C THR A 224 -27.26 -11.51 25.49
N VAL A 225 -26.13 -11.55 26.21
CA VAL A 225 -24.98 -12.43 25.89
C VAL A 225 -25.34 -13.92 25.78
N SER A 226 -26.46 -14.36 26.38
CA SER A 226 -26.82 -15.76 26.52
C SER A 226 -28.23 -16.11 26.06
N SER A 227 -29.07 -15.14 25.70
CA SER A 227 -30.43 -15.41 25.25
C SER A 227 -31.02 -14.30 24.38
N CYS A 228 -31.80 -14.73 23.39
CA CYS A 228 -32.71 -13.91 22.60
C CYS A 228 -34.13 -14.44 22.82
N THR A 229 -35.01 -13.65 23.43
CA THR A 229 -36.38 -14.10 23.78
C THR A 229 -37.47 -13.21 23.22
N SER A 230 -37.10 -12.20 22.43
CA SER A 230 -38.06 -11.28 21.83
C SER A 230 -38.48 -11.78 20.45
N TYR A 231 -39.78 -11.82 20.21
CA TYR A 231 -40.38 -12.11 18.91
C TYR A 231 -41.23 -10.92 18.49
N TRP A 232 -41.20 -10.59 17.20
CA TRP A 232 -42.22 -9.75 16.59
C TRP A 232 -43.35 -10.65 16.08
N TYR A 233 -44.59 -10.26 16.33
CA TYR A 233 -45.79 -10.95 15.87
C TYR A 233 -46.49 -10.13 14.79
N GLY A 234 -46.84 -10.76 13.67
CA GLY A 234 -47.47 -10.11 12.53
C GLY A 234 -48.56 -10.96 11.90
N ILE A 235 -49.21 -10.40 10.88
CA ILE A 235 -50.16 -11.11 10.02
C ILE A 235 -49.76 -10.98 8.56
N THR A 236 -50.08 -12.00 7.77
CA THR A 236 -49.93 -11.95 6.31
C THR A 236 -51.03 -11.10 5.66
N ASP A 237 -50.69 -10.43 4.57
CA ASP A 237 -51.60 -9.70 3.68
C ASP A 237 -52.41 -10.66 2.77
N GLU A 238 -53.19 -10.11 1.85
CA GLU A 238 -54.03 -10.86 0.89
C GLU A 238 -53.24 -11.83 0.00
N ASP A 239 -51.94 -11.56 -0.22
CA ASP A 239 -51.03 -12.42 -1.00
C ASP A 239 -50.29 -13.43 -0.11
N GLY A 240 -50.72 -13.59 1.13
CA GLY A 240 -50.10 -14.50 2.10
C GLY A 240 -48.70 -14.06 2.52
N LYS A 241 -48.38 -12.76 2.47
CA LYS A 241 -47.04 -12.25 2.72
C LYS A 241 -46.99 -11.25 3.88
N ALA A 242 -45.84 -11.20 4.53
CA ALA A 242 -45.46 -10.08 5.40
C ALA A 242 -44.07 -9.59 4.97
N GLN A 243 -43.99 -8.33 4.56
CA GLN A 243 -42.77 -7.66 4.14
C GLN A 243 -42.20 -6.83 5.29
N LEU A 244 -40.90 -6.99 5.51
CA LEU A 244 -40.17 -6.47 6.66
C LEU A 244 -38.85 -5.88 6.17
N GLU A 245 -38.30 -4.98 6.96
CA GLU A 245 -36.91 -4.52 6.83
C GLU A 245 -36.20 -4.74 8.15
N VAL A 246 -34.95 -5.17 8.11
CA VAL A 246 -34.09 -5.27 9.30
C VAL A 246 -32.84 -4.41 9.15
N THR A 247 -32.44 -3.73 10.21
CA THR A 247 -31.19 -2.95 10.30
C THR A 247 -30.38 -3.36 11.51
N GLN A 248 -29.05 -3.19 11.43
CA GLN A 248 -28.11 -3.46 12.53
C GLN A 248 -27.11 -2.31 12.69
N ASP A 249 -27.61 -1.18 13.17
CA ASP A 249 -26.91 0.13 13.16
C ASP A 249 -25.66 0.19 14.04
N ASP A 250 -25.55 -0.69 15.04
CA ASP A 250 -24.40 -0.79 15.95
C ASP A 250 -23.48 -1.99 15.64
N SER A 251 -23.72 -2.67 14.52
CA SER A 251 -22.97 -3.87 14.11
C SER A 251 -21.45 -3.64 14.09
N ARG A 252 -20.72 -4.74 14.29
CA ARG A 252 -19.27 -4.81 14.11
C ARG A 252 -18.85 -5.78 12.99
N GLY A 253 -19.79 -6.19 12.15
CA GLY A 253 -19.56 -7.19 11.10
C GLY A 253 -20.03 -8.57 11.52
N LEU A 254 -21.34 -8.76 11.67
CA LEU A 254 -21.93 -9.94 12.30
C LEU A 254 -22.90 -10.68 11.37
N ARG A 255 -23.01 -12.00 11.57
CA ARG A 255 -24.05 -12.85 11.00
C ARG A 255 -25.09 -13.15 12.08
N THR A 256 -26.37 -12.95 11.77
CA THR A 256 -27.46 -13.10 12.72
C THR A 256 -28.52 -14.05 12.15
N PRO A 257 -28.75 -15.23 12.77
CA PRO A 257 -29.82 -16.11 12.36
C PRO A 257 -31.19 -15.56 12.73
N LEU A 258 -32.12 -15.58 11.77
CA LEU A 258 -33.53 -15.22 11.92
C LEU A 258 -34.39 -16.47 11.75
N GLN A 259 -35.51 -16.50 12.47
CA GLN A 259 -36.45 -17.61 12.44
C GLN A 259 -37.88 -17.08 12.27
N ALA A 260 -38.51 -17.41 11.15
CA ALA A 260 -39.94 -17.20 10.94
C ALA A 260 -40.70 -18.45 11.34
N MET A 261 -41.75 -18.29 12.14
CA MET A 261 -42.56 -19.41 12.63
C MET A 261 -44.04 -19.11 12.51
N LEU A 262 -44.85 -20.15 12.27
CA LEU A 262 -46.29 -20.03 12.46
C LEU A 262 -46.60 -19.93 13.96
N VAL A 263 -47.43 -18.96 14.34
CA VAL A 263 -47.84 -18.78 15.75
C VAL A 263 -48.66 -19.99 16.22
N ASP A 264 -49.49 -20.52 15.32
CA ASP A 264 -50.45 -21.57 15.63
C ASP A 264 -49.91 -22.99 15.42
N ASP A 265 -48.73 -23.12 14.80
CA ASP A 265 -47.95 -24.36 14.70
C ASP A 265 -46.45 -24.04 14.87
N PRO A 266 -45.98 -23.86 16.12
CA PRO A 266 -44.63 -23.37 16.40
C PRO A 266 -43.50 -24.28 15.91
N LEU A 267 -43.81 -25.51 15.48
CA LEU A 267 -42.85 -26.45 14.91
C LEU A 267 -42.59 -26.18 13.43
N THR A 268 -43.46 -25.41 12.76
CA THR A 268 -43.27 -24.99 11.37
C THR A 268 -42.39 -23.74 11.35
N VAL A 269 -41.12 -23.92 11.02
CA VAL A 269 -40.07 -22.89 11.08
C VAL A 269 -39.39 -22.75 9.72
N SER A 270 -39.05 -21.52 9.35
CA SER A 270 -38.13 -21.20 8.26
C SER A 270 -36.99 -20.35 8.80
N ASP A 271 -35.76 -20.85 8.67
CA ASP A 271 -34.54 -20.16 9.11
C ASP A 271 -33.88 -19.42 7.95
N MET A 272 -33.33 -18.24 8.23
CA MET A 272 -32.47 -17.51 7.30
C MET A 272 -31.51 -16.62 8.08
N ASP A 273 -30.23 -16.66 7.71
CA ASP A 273 -29.24 -15.77 8.31
C ASP A 273 -29.19 -14.44 7.57
N VAL A 274 -28.86 -13.35 8.27
CA VAL A 274 -28.57 -12.04 7.67
C VAL A 274 -27.18 -11.56 8.10
N ILE A 275 -26.49 -10.83 7.23
CA ILE A 275 -25.12 -10.33 7.47
C ILE A 275 -25.08 -8.81 7.33
N PHE A 276 -24.57 -8.14 8.35
CA PHE A 276 -24.27 -6.70 8.30
C PHE A 276 -22.77 -6.47 8.38
N THR A 277 -22.17 -6.03 7.27
CA THR A 277 -20.72 -5.85 7.11
C THR A 277 -20.22 -4.50 7.62
N VAL A 278 -18.93 -4.41 7.98
CA VAL A 278 -18.28 -3.15 8.38
C VAL A 278 -17.06 -2.81 7.52
N ILE A 279 -16.81 -1.53 7.30
CA ILE A 279 -15.69 -1.06 6.46
C ILE A 279 -14.32 -1.39 7.05
N THR A 280 -14.24 -1.52 8.38
CA THR A 280 -12.99 -1.73 9.13
C THR A 280 -12.49 -3.17 9.16
N SER A 281 -13.21 -4.10 8.53
CA SER A 281 -12.79 -5.48 8.31
C SER A 281 -12.76 -5.78 6.81
N PRO A 282 -11.77 -6.53 6.30
CA PRO A 282 -11.75 -6.96 4.91
C PRO A 282 -12.77 -8.07 4.64
N ASP A 283 -13.22 -8.20 3.39
CA ASP A 283 -14.00 -9.36 2.97
C ASP A 283 -13.07 -10.56 2.70
N SER A 284 -12.49 -11.08 3.76
CA SER A 284 -11.54 -12.20 3.75
C SER A 284 -12.03 -13.29 4.70
N ASP A 285 -11.93 -14.56 4.32
CA ASP A 285 -12.24 -15.71 5.18
C ASP A 285 -11.34 -15.78 6.42
N LYS A 286 -10.21 -15.08 6.40
CA LYS A 286 -9.27 -14.92 7.51
C LYS A 286 -9.59 -13.72 8.43
N ALA A 287 -10.56 -12.88 8.07
CA ALA A 287 -11.01 -11.79 8.92
C ALA A 287 -11.81 -12.30 10.12
N LYS A 288 -11.74 -11.59 11.24
CA LYS A 288 -12.55 -11.93 12.41
C LYS A 288 -14.03 -11.59 12.19
N TYR A 289 -14.31 -10.46 11.55
CA TYR A 289 -15.68 -9.98 11.30
C TYR A 289 -16.01 -9.92 9.82
N TRP A 290 -17.31 -9.86 9.54
CA TRP A 290 -17.83 -9.68 8.18
C TRP A 290 -17.57 -8.25 7.72
N GLY A 291 -16.79 -8.13 6.65
CA GLY A 291 -16.17 -6.88 6.22
C GLY A 291 -16.54 -6.46 4.81
N HIS A 292 -16.32 -5.17 4.50
CA HIS A 292 -16.38 -4.64 3.13
C HIS A 292 -15.26 -3.62 2.86
N MET A 293 -14.12 -3.74 3.56
CA MET A 293 -12.93 -2.92 3.27
C MET A 293 -12.60 -2.99 1.77
N PRO A 294 -12.43 -1.86 1.07
CA PRO A 294 -12.07 -1.89 -0.33
C PRO A 294 -10.69 -2.54 -0.51
N GLU A 295 -10.60 -3.50 -1.44
CA GLU A 295 -9.35 -4.20 -1.74
C GLU A 295 -8.27 -3.28 -2.30
N THR A 296 -8.65 -2.16 -2.92
CA THR A 296 -7.73 -1.16 -3.46
C THR A 296 -8.20 0.27 -3.22
N VAL A 297 -7.25 1.20 -3.11
CA VAL A 297 -7.49 2.65 -3.02
C VAL A 297 -6.56 3.38 -3.99
N THR A 298 -7.00 4.52 -4.53
CA THR A 298 -6.19 5.32 -5.46
C THR A 298 -6.02 6.73 -4.87
N ASN A 299 -4.78 7.22 -4.81
CA ASN A 299 -4.54 8.61 -4.39
C ASN A 299 -4.77 9.60 -5.55
N SER A 300 -4.74 10.90 -5.25
CA SER A 300 -4.93 11.99 -6.21
C SER A 300 -3.88 12.04 -7.32
N ALA A 301 -2.70 11.43 -7.10
CA ALA A 301 -1.65 11.27 -8.10
C ALA A 301 -1.82 10.03 -8.99
N GLY A 302 -2.90 9.25 -8.82
CA GLY A 302 -3.19 8.06 -9.63
C GLY A 302 -2.49 6.78 -9.16
N VAL A 303 -1.77 6.81 -8.02
CA VAL A 303 -1.10 5.65 -7.45
C VAL A 303 -2.13 4.74 -6.78
N LYS A 304 -2.17 3.48 -7.19
CA LYS A 304 -3.09 2.46 -6.66
C LYS A 304 -2.41 1.62 -5.58
N PHE A 305 -3.02 1.55 -4.42
CA PHE A 305 -2.58 0.75 -3.27
C PHE A 305 -3.54 -0.41 -3.07
N ARG A 306 -3.02 -1.58 -2.70
CA ARG A 306 -3.80 -2.68 -2.12
C ARG A 306 -4.16 -2.32 -0.68
N ARG A 307 -5.24 -2.86 -0.14
CA ARG A 307 -5.46 -2.79 1.31
C ARG A 307 -4.30 -3.46 2.06
N PRO A 308 -4.03 -3.06 3.31
CA PRO A 308 -3.13 -3.79 4.19
C PRO A 308 -3.59 -5.25 4.35
N LEU A 309 -2.64 -6.16 4.43
CA LEU A 309 -2.92 -7.57 4.73
C LEU A 309 -3.21 -7.75 6.22
N LEU A 310 -4.09 -8.71 6.54
CA LEU A 310 -4.23 -9.24 7.89
C LEU A 310 -2.99 -10.05 8.27
N ALA A 311 -2.72 -10.19 9.57
CA ALA A 311 -1.58 -10.97 10.03
C ALA A 311 -1.67 -12.44 9.59
N ALA A 312 -2.88 -13.00 9.51
CA ALA A 312 -3.15 -14.36 9.04
C ALA A 312 -3.02 -14.52 7.50
N GLU A 313 -2.97 -13.42 6.75
CA GLU A 313 -2.74 -13.42 5.31
C GLU A 313 -1.25 -13.51 4.95
N MET A 314 -0.35 -13.23 5.90
CA MET A 314 1.09 -13.28 5.71
C MET A 314 1.69 -14.65 6.13
N THR A 315 2.72 -15.10 5.40
CA THR A 315 3.51 -16.30 5.73
C THR A 315 4.30 -16.12 7.03
N SER A 316 4.84 -14.93 7.27
CA SER A 316 5.51 -14.57 8.53
C SER A 316 5.46 -13.07 8.77
N ASN A 317 5.35 -12.67 10.04
CA ASN A 317 5.46 -11.28 10.47
C ASN A 317 6.40 -11.16 11.68
N SER A 318 6.81 -9.94 12.01
CA SER A 318 7.75 -9.65 13.10
C SER A 318 7.05 -9.10 14.36
N GLY A 319 5.73 -9.18 14.39
CA GLY A 319 4.88 -8.63 15.43
C GLY A 319 3.48 -8.31 14.88
N THR A 320 2.55 -8.04 15.76
CA THR A 320 1.18 -7.69 15.40
C THR A 320 0.65 -6.54 16.24
N TYR A 321 -0.44 -5.94 15.78
CA TYR A 321 -1.19 -4.95 16.54
C TYR A 321 -2.69 -5.10 16.26
N LEU A 322 -3.50 -4.90 17.30
CA LEU A 322 -4.95 -5.05 17.25
C LEU A 322 -5.60 -3.68 17.04
N VAL A 323 -6.36 -3.53 15.96
CA VAL A 323 -7.14 -2.32 15.65
C VAL A 323 -8.46 -2.76 15.02
N ASN A 324 -9.57 -2.15 15.44
CA ASN A 324 -10.92 -2.48 14.99
C ASN A 324 -11.27 -3.97 15.14
N ASN A 325 -10.69 -4.62 16.16
CA ASN A 325 -10.79 -6.05 16.44
C ASN A 325 -10.22 -6.99 15.37
N GLU A 326 -9.49 -6.46 14.39
CA GLU A 326 -8.69 -7.23 13.43
C GLU A 326 -7.21 -7.20 13.83
N THR A 327 -6.48 -8.28 13.54
CA THR A 327 -5.05 -8.39 13.87
C THR A 327 -4.20 -8.10 12.64
N TRP A 328 -3.40 -7.04 12.73
CA TRP A 328 -2.60 -6.51 11.62
C TRP A 328 -1.11 -6.79 11.85
N PRO A 329 -0.34 -7.06 10.79
CA PRO A 329 1.07 -7.41 10.89
C PRO A 329 1.97 -6.18 11.01
N LEU A 330 3.10 -6.36 11.69
CA LEU A 330 4.27 -5.48 11.64
C LEU A 330 5.43 -6.28 11.06
N VAL A 331 6.27 -5.62 10.26
CA VAL A 331 7.45 -6.20 9.64
C VAL A 331 8.67 -5.36 9.96
N THR A 332 9.82 -6.01 10.10
CA THR A 332 11.09 -5.29 10.23
C THR A 332 11.48 -4.63 8.93
N ALA A 333 12.25 -3.54 9.03
CA ALA A 333 12.84 -2.87 7.87
C ALA A 333 13.74 -3.80 7.02
N ALA A 334 14.42 -4.78 7.64
CA ALA A 334 15.14 -5.82 6.89
C ALA A 334 14.22 -6.74 6.08
N ASN A 335 13.04 -7.07 6.62
CA ASN A 335 12.09 -7.96 5.93
C ASN A 335 11.45 -7.29 4.72
N THR A 336 11.27 -5.97 4.72
CA THR A 336 10.79 -5.26 3.52
C THR A 336 11.79 -5.36 2.36
N GLU A 337 13.07 -5.63 2.61
CA GLU A 337 14.08 -5.74 1.55
C GLU A 337 14.28 -7.18 1.06
N LYS A 338 13.66 -8.16 1.72
CA LYS A 338 13.81 -9.58 1.40
C LYS A 338 12.64 -10.06 0.54
N ALA A 339 12.96 -10.48 -0.68
CA ALA A 339 11.98 -11.04 -1.62
C ALA A 339 11.16 -12.18 -0.98
N GLY A 340 9.84 -12.10 -1.12
CA GLY A 340 8.86 -13.06 -0.62
C GLY A 340 8.61 -13.03 0.90
N ALA A 341 9.26 -12.15 1.67
CA ALA A 341 9.17 -12.19 3.14
C ALA A 341 7.86 -11.61 3.69
N THR A 342 7.30 -10.56 3.06
CA THR A 342 6.16 -9.81 3.60
C THR A 342 4.89 -9.83 2.74
N GLY A 343 4.94 -10.49 1.58
CA GLY A 343 3.89 -10.39 0.55
C GLY A 343 3.90 -9.06 -0.23
N CYS A 344 4.95 -8.25 -0.01
CA CYS A 344 5.11 -6.92 -0.59
C CYS A 344 6.55 -6.72 -1.07
N ASP A 345 6.88 -7.31 -2.22
CA ASP A 345 8.23 -7.22 -2.77
C ASP A 345 8.62 -5.78 -3.14
N ALA A 346 9.91 -5.50 -3.25
CA ALA A 346 10.48 -4.16 -3.30
C ALA A 346 9.86 -3.27 -4.41
N GLU A 347 9.56 -3.87 -5.56
CA GLU A 347 8.92 -3.22 -6.70
C GLU A 347 7.46 -2.82 -6.41
N TYR A 348 6.75 -3.51 -5.50
CA TYR A 348 5.39 -3.17 -5.10
C TYR A 348 5.34 -2.24 -3.89
N GLN A 349 6.47 -1.81 -3.33
CA GLN A 349 6.45 -0.92 -2.17
C GLN A 349 6.32 0.55 -2.59
N PRO A 350 5.47 1.33 -1.89
CA PRO A 350 5.29 2.74 -2.15
C PRO A 350 6.49 3.57 -1.69
N LEU A 351 6.72 4.70 -2.34
CA LEU A 351 7.68 5.71 -1.93
C LEU A 351 7.11 6.58 -0.80
N SER A 352 7.99 7.28 -0.10
CA SER A 352 7.66 8.30 0.91
C SER A 352 6.73 9.38 0.34
N GLY A 353 6.93 9.76 -0.93
CA GLY A 353 6.06 10.67 -1.66
C GLY A 353 4.65 10.11 -1.93
N ASP A 354 4.53 8.82 -2.28
CA ASP A 354 3.26 8.16 -2.54
C ASP A 354 2.41 8.11 -1.26
N LEU A 355 3.03 7.69 -0.16
CA LEU A 355 2.38 7.62 1.15
C LEU A 355 2.01 9.00 1.70
N GLN A 356 2.86 10.01 1.48
CA GLN A 356 2.53 11.39 1.84
C GLN A 356 1.31 11.89 1.06
N THR A 357 1.22 11.59 -0.23
CA THR A 357 0.07 11.97 -1.06
C THR A 357 -1.19 11.29 -0.56
N LEU A 358 -1.12 9.97 -0.30
CA LEU A 358 -2.24 9.20 0.27
C LEU A 358 -2.75 9.80 1.60
N TYR A 359 -1.85 10.18 2.50
CA TYR A 359 -2.21 10.88 3.74
C TYR A 359 -2.79 12.28 3.49
N SER A 360 -2.21 13.05 2.57
CA SER A 360 -2.64 14.43 2.32
C SER A 360 -4.05 14.49 1.74
N ASP A 361 -4.42 13.48 0.93
CA ASP A 361 -5.78 13.31 0.43
C ASP A 361 -6.77 12.89 1.53
N ASN A 362 -6.28 12.30 2.63
CA ASN A 362 -7.08 11.71 3.71
C ASN A 362 -6.47 12.01 5.10
N PRO A 363 -6.38 13.28 5.51
CA PRO A 363 -5.67 13.67 6.73
C PRO A 363 -6.42 13.25 8.00
N ASN A 364 -5.72 13.30 9.13
CA ASN A 364 -6.30 13.13 10.48
C ASN A 364 -7.06 11.80 10.67
N GLY A 365 -6.50 10.70 10.17
CA GLY A 365 -7.09 9.37 10.30
C GLY A 365 -8.21 9.07 9.31
N ALA A 366 -8.50 9.97 8.36
CA ALA A 366 -9.56 9.76 7.37
C ALA A 366 -9.33 8.51 6.49
N ILE A 367 -8.10 8.02 6.33
CA ILE A 367 -7.84 6.72 5.69
C ILE A 367 -8.57 5.58 6.43
N GLY A 368 -8.61 5.62 7.76
CA GLY A 368 -9.35 4.64 8.56
C GLY A 368 -10.87 4.77 8.44
N THR A 369 -11.38 5.99 8.34
CA THR A 369 -12.83 6.25 8.18
C THR A 369 -13.33 5.95 6.77
N ASN A 370 -12.59 6.39 5.75
CA ASN A 370 -12.99 6.30 4.34
C ASN A 370 -12.71 4.92 3.74
N TYR A 371 -11.64 4.25 4.20
CA TYR A 371 -11.18 2.98 3.64
C TYR A 371 -11.06 1.86 4.67
N GLY A 372 -11.34 2.10 5.94
CA GLY A 372 -11.31 1.05 6.98
C GLY A 372 -9.91 0.64 7.45
N TRP A 373 -8.84 1.22 6.92
CA TRP A 373 -7.47 0.79 7.23
C TRP A 373 -7.10 1.00 8.71
N PRO A 374 -6.18 0.19 9.27
CA PRO A 374 -5.84 0.18 10.69
C PRO A 374 -4.95 1.33 11.17
N VAL A 375 -5.12 2.55 10.63
CA VAL A 375 -4.23 3.68 10.90
C VAL A 375 -4.34 4.20 12.34
N ALA A 376 -5.50 4.05 12.99
CA ALA A 376 -5.72 4.44 14.38
C ALA A 376 -4.76 3.76 15.38
N GLY A 377 -4.11 2.66 14.99
CA GLY A 377 -3.05 2.02 15.77
C GLY A 377 -1.76 2.84 15.90
N ASN A 378 -1.66 4.00 15.23
CA ASN A 378 -0.52 4.92 15.25
C ASN A 378 0.84 4.24 14.97
N LYS A 379 0.85 3.32 14.00
CA LYS A 379 2.05 2.62 13.57
C LYS A 379 2.79 3.38 12.47
N SER A 380 4.10 3.20 12.42
CA SER A 380 4.94 3.66 11.31
C SER A 380 4.66 2.82 10.08
N TRP A 381 4.43 3.44 8.92
CA TRP A 381 4.25 2.77 7.63
C TRP A 381 5.50 2.94 6.79
N TRP A 382 6.12 1.82 6.40
CA TRP A 382 7.39 1.82 5.68
C TRP A 382 7.27 2.40 4.27
N ALA A 383 8.23 3.25 3.93
CA ALA A 383 8.49 3.70 2.56
C ALA A 383 9.71 2.97 2.00
N ALA A 384 9.71 2.75 0.69
CA ALA A 384 10.76 2.00 0.02
C ALA A 384 12.06 2.80 -0.22
N ASP A 385 12.00 4.13 -0.31
CA ASP A 385 13.16 5.00 -0.49
C ASP A 385 13.85 5.34 0.84
N ARG A 386 15.17 5.51 0.79
CA ARG A 386 15.99 5.92 1.94
C ARG A 386 16.04 7.44 2.08
N ALA A 387 16.24 7.90 3.30
CA ALA A 387 16.44 9.31 3.58
C ALA A 387 17.73 9.83 2.89
N PRO A 388 17.68 10.89 2.05
CA PRO A 388 18.77 11.27 1.15
C PRO A 388 20.14 11.58 1.79
N ASN A 389 20.16 11.96 3.07
CA ASN A 389 21.37 12.39 3.77
C ASN A 389 21.93 11.35 4.77
N THR A 390 21.11 10.39 5.18
CA THR A 390 21.48 9.42 6.23
C THR A 390 21.43 7.97 5.75
N GLY A 391 20.79 7.69 4.62
CA GLY A 391 20.51 6.33 4.16
C GLY A 391 19.51 5.57 5.05
N TYR A 392 18.90 6.22 6.04
CA TYR A 392 17.99 5.57 6.99
C TYR A 392 16.66 5.20 6.35
N TYR A 393 16.02 4.17 6.88
CA TYR A 393 14.69 3.71 6.45
C TYR A 393 13.67 4.81 6.73
N GLN A 394 12.86 5.18 5.74
CA GLN A 394 11.82 6.20 5.93
C GLN A 394 10.50 5.55 6.30
N PHE A 395 9.72 6.26 7.12
CA PHE A 395 8.33 5.89 7.40
C PHE A 395 7.45 7.12 7.60
N ILE A 396 6.15 6.91 7.47
CA ILE A 396 5.12 7.90 7.80
C ILE A 396 4.06 7.27 8.70
N ASN A 397 3.55 8.03 9.66
CA ASN A 397 2.34 7.66 10.39
C ASN A 397 1.12 8.12 9.57
N LEU A 398 0.39 7.17 8.97
CA LEU A 398 -0.78 7.48 8.12
C LEU A 398 -2.00 8.00 8.88
N ASN A 399 -1.98 8.05 10.22
CA ASN A 399 -3.02 8.69 11.03
C ASN A 399 -2.73 10.18 11.25
N SER A 400 -1.47 10.53 11.56
CA SER A 400 -1.06 11.88 11.93
C SER A 400 -0.28 12.64 10.85
N GLY A 401 0.23 11.97 9.82
CA GLY A 401 1.11 12.54 8.80
C GLY A 401 2.57 12.70 9.25
N GLY A 402 2.88 12.31 10.49
CA GLY A 402 4.23 12.43 11.04
C GLY A 402 5.22 11.56 10.28
N LYS A 403 6.30 12.16 9.77
CA LYS A 403 7.41 11.47 9.10
C LYS A 403 8.53 11.17 10.08
N GLY A 404 9.26 10.09 9.83
CA GLY A 404 10.45 9.76 10.59
C GLY A 404 11.39 8.84 9.84
N THR A 405 12.53 8.58 10.46
CA THR A 405 13.55 7.67 9.94
C THR A 405 13.98 6.66 11.00
N ALA A 406 14.31 5.43 10.59
CA ALA A 406 14.90 4.42 11.45
C ALA A 406 16.29 4.03 10.93
N SER A 407 17.30 4.04 11.80
CA SER A 407 18.65 3.56 11.48
C SER A 407 18.79 2.05 11.63
N SER A 408 17.97 1.42 12.48
CA SER A 408 18.01 -0.02 12.74
C SER A 408 17.18 -0.80 11.73
N SER A 409 17.78 -1.86 11.16
CA SER A 409 17.09 -2.82 10.29
C SER A 409 16.09 -3.72 11.04
N THR A 410 16.15 -3.76 12.37
CA THR A 410 15.20 -4.50 13.23
C THR A 410 14.01 -3.66 13.69
N ALA A 411 13.97 -2.36 13.37
CA ALA A 411 12.81 -1.53 13.64
C ALA A 411 11.58 -2.08 12.93
N THR A 412 10.42 -2.06 13.59
CA THR A 412 9.17 -2.62 13.06
C THR A 412 8.19 -1.53 12.64
N GLY A 413 7.41 -1.83 11.61
CA GLY A 413 6.40 -0.94 11.04
C GLY A 413 5.36 -1.72 10.24
N ALA A 414 4.21 -1.09 10.00
CA ALA A 414 3.20 -1.57 9.08
C ALA A 414 3.67 -1.39 7.63
N GLN A 415 3.07 -2.15 6.73
CA GLN A 415 3.38 -2.09 5.31
C GLN A 415 2.09 -2.09 4.49
N VAL A 416 2.10 -1.35 3.39
CA VAL A 416 1.09 -1.41 2.35
C VAL A 416 1.78 -1.56 1.00
N CYS A 417 1.10 -2.18 0.04
CA CYS A 417 1.64 -2.42 -1.29
C CYS A 417 0.90 -1.63 -2.34
N LEU A 418 1.58 -1.35 -3.43
CA LEU A 418 0.99 -0.92 -4.69
C LEU A 418 0.30 -2.10 -5.38
N VAL A 419 -0.73 -1.79 -6.17
CA VAL A 419 -1.39 -2.78 -7.04
C VAL A 419 -0.46 -3.17 -8.18
N GLU A 420 0.06 -2.16 -8.86
CA GLU A 420 1.03 -2.31 -9.95
C GLU A 420 2.45 -2.25 -9.38
N PRO A 421 3.40 -3.05 -9.91
CA PRO A 421 4.79 -2.86 -9.58
C PRO A 421 5.22 -1.47 -10.05
N ARG A 422 6.22 -0.87 -9.40
CA ARG A 422 6.86 0.34 -9.90
C ARG A 422 7.49 0.01 -11.25
N THR A 423 6.77 0.34 -12.33
CA THR A 423 7.20 0.15 -13.71
C THR A 423 8.19 1.25 -14.04
N SER A 424 9.45 1.00 -13.72
CA SER A 424 10.54 1.79 -14.25
C SER A 424 11.74 0.88 -14.33
N THR A 425 11.65 -0.09 -15.25
CA THR A 425 12.82 -0.86 -15.67
C THR A 425 13.86 0.13 -16.16
N PRO A 426 15.09 0.12 -15.59
CA PRO A 426 16.18 0.92 -16.12
C PRO A 426 16.30 0.68 -17.62
N ALA A 427 16.28 1.76 -18.40
CA ALA A 427 16.49 1.71 -19.85
C ALA A 427 17.77 2.44 -20.26
N SER A 428 18.25 3.37 -19.43
CA SER A 428 19.52 4.05 -19.63
C SER A 428 20.18 4.41 -18.30
N ILE A 429 21.51 4.46 -18.30
CA ILE A 429 22.34 5.00 -17.23
C ILE A 429 23.33 5.98 -17.86
N THR A 430 23.60 7.10 -17.20
CA THR A 430 24.58 8.10 -17.64
C THR A 430 25.53 8.44 -16.50
N LEU A 431 26.79 8.74 -16.84
CA LEU A 431 27.79 9.31 -15.94
C LEU A 431 28.23 10.65 -16.50
N THR A 432 28.06 11.72 -15.73
CA THR A 432 28.33 13.10 -16.15
C THR A 432 29.15 13.85 -15.11
N SER A 433 29.75 14.96 -15.51
CA SER A 433 30.47 15.89 -14.62
C SER A 433 30.12 17.32 -15.01
N THR A 434 30.14 18.25 -14.05
CA THR A 434 30.09 19.69 -14.35
C THR A 434 31.46 20.26 -14.73
N ALA A 435 32.54 19.48 -14.59
CA ALA A 435 33.90 19.86 -14.98
C ALA A 435 34.29 19.39 -16.40
N MET A 436 33.31 19.23 -17.30
CA MET A 436 33.56 18.74 -18.66
C MET A 436 34.34 19.73 -19.52
N ASP A 437 35.43 19.27 -20.13
CA ASP A 437 36.16 19.94 -21.21
C ASP A 437 35.79 19.28 -22.55
N SER A 438 35.02 20.00 -23.36
CA SER A 438 34.55 19.50 -24.66
C SER A 438 35.67 19.23 -25.67
N ALA A 439 36.79 19.94 -25.61
CA ALA A 439 37.91 19.75 -26.53
C ALA A 439 38.71 18.48 -26.19
N LYS A 440 38.78 18.13 -24.90
CA LYS A 440 39.45 16.92 -24.41
C LYS A 440 38.51 15.70 -24.32
N ASN A 441 37.20 15.91 -24.49
CA ASN A 441 36.15 14.90 -24.32
C ASN A 441 36.26 14.14 -22.98
N ALA A 442 36.55 14.88 -21.91
CA ALA A 442 36.80 14.36 -20.58
C ALA A 442 36.38 15.38 -19.51
N ALA A 443 36.14 14.93 -18.29
CA ALA A 443 36.06 15.82 -17.14
C ALA A 443 37.48 16.17 -16.67
N VAL A 444 37.75 17.45 -16.43
CA VAL A 444 39.11 17.97 -16.25
C VAL A 444 39.18 18.88 -15.05
N VAL A 445 40.10 18.59 -14.13
CA VAL A 445 40.42 19.45 -12.98
C VAL A 445 41.92 19.46 -12.76
N ALA A 446 42.42 20.39 -11.93
CA ALA A 446 43.80 20.33 -11.46
C ALA A 446 43.98 19.21 -10.43
N LYS A 447 45.17 18.60 -10.39
CA LYS A 447 45.59 17.69 -9.31
C LYS A 447 45.23 18.27 -7.93
N GLY A 448 44.71 17.42 -7.05
CA GLY A 448 44.26 17.80 -5.70
C GLY A 448 42.89 18.51 -5.63
N SER A 449 42.25 18.81 -6.77
CA SER A 449 40.90 19.37 -6.79
C SER A 449 39.84 18.27 -6.75
N ALA A 450 38.66 18.56 -6.20
CA ALA A 450 37.53 17.64 -6.23
C ALA A 450 36.77 17.74 -7.56
N MET A 451 36.65 16.62 -8.27
CA MET A 451 35.87 16.51 -9.50
C MET A 451 34.44 16.04 -9.20
N PRO A 452 33.40 16.82 -9.51
CA PRO A 452 32.02 16.42 -9.30
C PRO A 452 31.58 15.41 -10.37
N LEU A 453 30.94 14.31 -9.95
CA LEU A 453 30.34 13.33 -10.85
C LEU A 453 28.88 13.09 -10.50
N THR A 454 28.06 12.74 -11.48
CA THR A 454 26.65 12.39 -11.29
C THR A 454 26.29 11.18 -12.14
N VAL A 455 25.80 10.15 -11.47
CA VAL A 455 25.15 8.99 -12.07
C VAL A 455 23.65 9.27 -12.14
N THR A 456 23.03 8.98 -13.29
CA THR A 456 21.58 9.13 -13.47
C THR A 456 21.03 7.90 -14.17
N VAL A 457 19.93 7.36 -13.67
CA VAL A 457 19.22 6.24 -14.32
C VAL A 457 17.84 6.70 -14.74
N LYS A 458 17.45 6.35 -15.97
CA LYS A 458 16.14 6.68 -16.55
C LYS A 458 15.45 5.46 -17.16
N ASP A 459 14.12 5.47 -17.15
CA ASP A 459 13.28 4.50 -17.85
C ASP A 459 13.25 4.77 -19.38
N SER A 460 12.50 3.97 -20.13
CA SER A 460 12.38 4.10 -21.60
C SER A 460 11.63 5.36 -22.04
N SER A 461 10.90 6.00 -21.13
CA SER A 461 10.18 7.26 -21.35
C SER A 461 11.01 8.48 -20.96
N GLY A 462 12.22 8.29 -20.40
CA GLY A 462 13.13 9.34 -19.97
C GLY A 462 12.91 9.84 -18.54
N ASN A 463 12.05 9.18 -17.75
CA ASN A 463 11.83 9.55 -16.35
C ASN A 463 12.91 8.97 -15.43
N PRO A 464 13.32 9.68 -14.37
CA PRO A 464 14.29 9.17 -13.41
C PRO A 464 13.79 7.93 -12.67
N VAL A 465 14.69 6.98 -12.42
CA VAL A 465 14.39 5.72 -11.71
C VAL A 465 15.12 5.66 -10.39
N ALA A 466 14.36 5.73 -9.30
CA ALA A 466 14.88 5.62 -7.95
C ALA A 466 15.25 4.17 -7.57
N ASN A 467 16.13 4.03 -6.59
CA ASN A 467 16.54 2.75 -5.99
C ASN A 467 17.16 1.75 -6.98
N VAL A 468 17.82 2.21 -8.03
CA VAL A 468 18.52 1.34 -8.99
C VAL A 468 19.94 1.11 -8.52
N GLY A 469 20.28 -0.15 -8.26
CA GLY A 469 21.65 -0.57 -7.97
C GLY A 469 22.57 -0.41 -9.18
N PHE A 470 23.75 0.16 -8.97
CA PHE A 470 24.79 0.28 -9.99
C PHE A 470 26.18 0.00 -9.42
N THR A 471 27.12 -0.24 -10.32
CA THR A 471 28.55 -0.34 -10.03
C THR A 471 29.30 0.81 -10.71
N LEU A 472 30.37 1.29 -10.08
CA LEU A 472 31.31 2.26 -10.66
C LEU A 472 32.73 1.69 -10.54
N SER A 473 33.43 1.60 -11.66
CA SER A 473 34.82 1.15 -11.73
C SER A 473 35.68 2.09 -12.58
N ARG A 474 36.99 1.97 -12.42
CA ARG A 474 37.99 2.67 -13.22
C ARG A 474 38.70 1.71 -14.18
N GLY A 475 39.22 2.24 -15.28
CA GLY A 475 40.20 1.54 -16.12
C GLY A 475 41.64 2.01 -15.88
N ASP A 476 42.52 1.65 -16.81
CA ASP A 476 43.93 2.00 -16.76
C ASP A 476 44.14 3.51 -16.94
N SER A 477 45.00 4.09 -16.09
CA SER A 477 45.42 5.48 -16.21
C SER A 477 46.51 5.64 -17.26
N LYS A 478 46.31 6.57 -18.20
CA LYS A 478 47.24 6.80 -19.31
C LYS A 478 47.80 8.20 -19.30
N ASN A 479 49.08 8.34 -19.63
CA ASN A 479 49.65 9.64 -19.95
C ASN A 479 49.08 10.18 -21.28
N ARG A 480 49.48 11.40 -21.68
CA ARG A 480 48.97 12.04 -22.90
C ARG A 480 49.40 11.32 -24.18
N ALA A 481 50.54 10.63 -24.13
CA ALA A 481 51.02 9.75 -25.20
C ALA A 481 50.28 8.39 -25.28
N GLY A 482 49.34 8.10 -24.37
CA GLY A 482 48.53 6.88 -24.36
C GLY A 482 49.19 5.67 -23.69
N MET A 483 50.35 5.85 -23.05
CA MET A 483 51.02 4.80 -22.27
C MET A 483 50.34 4.65 -20.91
N VAL A 484 50.09 3.41 -20.50
CA VAL A 484 49.60 3.10 -19.15
C VAL A 484 50.71 3.36 -18.13
N ILE A 485 50.39 4.08 -17.07
CA ILE A 485 51.31 4.40 -15.97
C ILE A 485 50.77 3.78 -14.69
N THR A 486 51.62 3.04 -13.99
CA THR A 486 51.30 2.41 -12.69
C THR A 486 52.21 2.93 -11.59
N ASP A 487 51.85 2.75 -10.32
CA ASP A 487 52.68 3.14 -9.18
C ASP A 487 54.07 2.49 -9.19
N GLY A 488 54.22 1.32 -9.81
CA GLY A 488 55.52 0.65 -9.96
C GLY A 488 56.48 1.34 -10.95
N ASP A 489 55.97 2.24 -11.78
CA ASP A 489 56.74 2.95 -12.81
C ASP A 489 57.36 4.27 -12.30
N VAL A 490 57.09 4.65 -11.04
CA VAL A 490 57.57 5.91 -10.44
C VAL A 490 58.17 5.74 -9.05
N ALA A 491 58.95 6.73 -8.61
CA ALA A 491 59.51 6.76 -7.27
C ALA A 491 58.40 6.75 -6.21
N ALA A 492 58.58 5.95 -5.15
CA ALA A 492 57.56 5.64 -4.14
C ALA A 492 56.92 6.87 -3.46
N ASP A 493 57.66 7.98 -3.33
CA ASP A 493 57.19 9.20 -2.68
C ASP A 493 56.32 10.09 -3.60
N ALA A 494 56.40 9.90 -4.92
CA ALA A 494 55.63 10.68 -5.89
C ALA A 494 54.22 10.12 -6.08
N GLY A 495 54.08 8.78 -6.17
CA GLY A 495 52.84 8.07 -6.51
C GLY A 495 52.34 8.41 -7.93
N ALA A 496 51.94 7.41 -8.70
CA ALA A 496 51.35 7.66 -10.02
C ALA A 496 49.86 7.98 -9.91
N ASP A 497 49.17 7.36 -8.94
CA ASP A 497 47.71 7.37 -8.89
C ASP A 497 47.13 7.00 -7.52
N ASP A 498 46.36 7.90 -6.90
CA ASP A 498 45.66 7.64 -5.63
C ASP A 498 44.15 7.94 -5.69
N LEU A 499 43.50 7.66 -6.82
CA LEU A 499 42.08 8.00 -7.01
C LEU A 499 41.19 7.60 -5.82
N MET A 500 40.53 8.59 -5.24
CA MET A 500 39.57 8.44 -4.15
C MET A 500 38.19 8.88 -4.61
N LEU A 501 37.25 7.94 -4.63
CA LEU A 501 35.85 8.21 -4.88
C LEU A 501 35.12 8.42 -3.55
N LYS A 502 34.29 9.45 -3.47
CA LYS A 502 33.40 9.71 -2.34
C LYS A 502 31.98 9.97 -2.85
N GLU A 503 31.06 9.11 -2.47
CA GLU A 503 29.63 9.33 -2.67
C GLU A 503 29.13 10.41 -1.70
N LEU A 504 28.33 11.33 -2.23
CA LEU A 504 27.70 12.42 -1.47
C LEU A 504 26.23 12.11 -1.21
N THR A 505 25.51 11.62 -2.22
CA THR A 505 24.11 11.22 -2.15
C THR A 505 23.88 9.94 -2.96
N PRO A 506 22.99 9.02 -2.53
CA PRO A 506 22.16 9.06 -1.31
C PRO A 506 22.86 8.57 -0.03
N ALA A 507 24.07 8.01 -0.13
CA ALA A 507 24.87 7.56 1.02
C ALA A 507 26.24 8.24 1.04
N SER A 508 26.81 8.40 2.24
CA SER A 508 28.17 8.92 2.41
C SER A 508 29.15 7.76 2.55
N ALA A 509 29.63 7.26 1.42
CA ALA A 509 30.62 6.20 1.33
C ALA A 509 31.87 6.68 0.59
N SER A 510 33.04 6.20 1.02
CA SER A 510 34.31 6.49 0.34
C SER A 510 35.00 5.20 -0.06
N GLN A 511 35.60 5.19 -1.24
CA GLN A 511 36.31 4.05 -1.79
C GLN A 511 37.63 4.51 -2.42
N SER A 512 38.72 3.91 -1.96
CA SER A 512 40.01 4.04 -2.65
C SER A 512 39.99 3.17 -3.90
N MET A 513 40.28 3.77 -5.06
CA MET A 513 40.26 3.14 -6.37
C MET A 513 41.68 3.06 -6.93
N THR A 514 42.62 2.48 -6.20
CA THR A 514 44.04 2.38 -6.61
C THR A 514 44.32 1.40 -7.75
N THR A 515 43.40 0.46 -8.03
CA THR A 515 43.57 -0.54 -9.10
C THR A 515 42.27 -0.74 -9.89
N THR A 516 42.39 -1.33 -11.09
CA THR A 516 41.25 -1.63 -11.97
C THR A 516 40.33 -2.74 -11.45
N GLY A 517 40.78 -3.52 -10.46
CA GLY A 517 39.97 -4.56 -9.82
C GLY A 517 38.97 -4.05 -8.79
N ILE A 518 39.05 -2.77 -8.41
CA ILE A 518 38.19 -2.19 -7.38
C ILE A 518 36.88 -1.70 -8.02
N VAL A 519 35.77 -2.12 -7.43
CA VAL A 519 34.42 -1.76 -7.87
C VAL A 519 33.68 -1.14 -6.69
N PHE A 520 33.15 0.06 -6.89
CA PHE A 520 32.20 0.68 -5.97
C PHE A 520 30.78 0.21 -6.30
N THR A 521 29.96 -0.07 -5.30
CA THR A 521 28.53 -0.40 -5.45
C THR A 521 27.69 0.70 -4.82
N GLY A 522 26.75 1.27 -5.58
CA GLY A 522 25.86 2.32 -5.11
C GLY A 522 24.41 2.11 -5.59
N THR A 523 23.52 2.99 -5.14
CA THR A 523 22.10 2.95 -5.50
C THR A 523 21.60 4.37 -5.78
N THR A 524 20.76 4.56 -6.80
CA THR A 524 20.18 5.90 -7.07
C THR A 524 19.19 6.32 -5.97
N GLY A 525 19.20 7.60 -5.63
CA GLY A 525 18.25 8.23 -4.71
C GLY A 525 16.85 8.37 -5.31
N SER A 526 15.94 9.03 -4.59
CA SER A 526 14.54 9.22 -5.00
C SER A 526 14.36 10.02 -6.30
N ASP A 527 15.35 10.81 -6.69
CA ASP A 527 15.39 11.58 -7.94
C ASP A 527 16.05 10.82 -9.11
N GLY A 528 16.36 9.53 -8.91
CA GLY A 528 17.04 8.69 -9.89
C GLY A 528 18.52 9.01 -10.11
N THR A 529 19.16 9.75 -9.19
CA THR A 529 20.58 10.11 -9.27
C THR A 529 21.41 9.64 -8.08
N ALA A 530 22.73 9.55 -8.29
CA ALA A 530 23.73 9.45 -7.23
C ALA A 530 24.88 10.39 -7.54
N THR A 531 25.37 11.15 -6.55
CA THR A 531 26.38 12.19 -6.76
C THR A 531 27.66 11.86 -6.03
N PHE A 532 28.79 12.23 -6.64
CA PHE A 532 30.12 11.89 -6.14
C PHE A 532 31.09 13.06 -6.25
N THR A 533 32.13 13.02 -5.43
CA THR A 533 33.40 13.72 -5.66
C THR A 533 34.50 12.71 -5.89
N LEU A 534 35.29 12.92 -6.94
CA LEU A 534 36.50 12.17 -7.24
C LEU A 534 37.73 13.05 -7.00
N ASN A 535 38.69 12.56 -6.25
CA ASN A 535 39.94 13.26 -5.95
C ASN A 535 41.15 12.43 -6.37
N GLN A 536 42.20 13.10 -6.82
CA GLN A 536 43.51 12.52 -7.08
C GLN A 536 44.58 13.51 -6.58
N ASP A 537 45.12 13.23 -5.41
CA ASP A 537 46.10 14.09 -4.73
C ASP A 537 47.53 13.74 -5.17
N LYS A 538 47.76 12.51 -5.64
CA LYS A 538 48.97 12.02 -6.28
C LYS A 538 48.67 11.64 -7.72
N SER A 539 49.16 12.49 -8.63
CA SER A 539 49.02 12.31 -10.06
C SER A 539 50.25 12.89 -10.77
N LEU A 540 50.58 12.30 -11.93
CA LEU A 540 51.55 12.80 -12.89
C LEU A 540 50.88 13.54 -14.06
N GLY A 541 49.56 13.65 -14.08
CA GLY A 541 48.84 14.18 -15.25
C GLY A 541 48.34 13.05 -16.12
N LEU A 542 47.36 12.29 -15.61
CA LEU A 542 46.86 11.07 -16.24
C LEU A 542 45.39 11.22 -16.63
N LYS A 543 45.00 10.49 -17.68
CA LYS A 543 43.62 10.28 -18.09
C LYS A 543 43.16 8.88 -17.67
N THR A 544 42.04 8.81 -16.96
CA THR A 544 41.48 7.56 -16.44
C THR A 544 40.04 7.42 -16.92
N PRO A 545 39.66 6.32 -17.60
CA PRO A 545 38.26 6.06 -17.92
C PRO A 545 37.53 5.55 -16.68
N LEU A 546 36.35 6.10 -16.39
CA LEU A 546 35.39 5.58 -15.43
C LEU A 546 34.24 4.92 -16.16
N THR A 547 33.70 3.84 -15.59
CA THR A 547 32.55 3.12 -16.14
C THR A 547 31.53 2.86 -15.06
N VAL A 548 30.27 3.14 -15.37
CA VAL A 548 29.11 2.76 -14.54
C VAL A 548 28.28 1.70 -15.23
N LYS A 549 27.73 0.75 -14.47
CA LYS A 549 26.84 -0.30 -14.98
C LYS A 549 25.69 -0.54 -14.02
N VAL A 550 24.48 -0.77 -14.54
CA VAL A 550 23.36 -1.23 -13.71
C VAL A 550 23.64 -2.66 -13.24
N THR A 551 23.44 -2.94 -11.94
CA THR A 551 23.81 -4.22 -11.32
C THR A 551 23.07 -5.41 -11.95
N ASP A 552 21.76 -5.26 -12.14
CA ASP A 552 20.89 -6.34 -12.65
C ASP A 552 20.79 -6.37 -14.19
N ASN A 553 21.39 -5.38 -14.87
CA ASN A 553 21.45 -5.32 -16.32
C ASN A 553 22.73 -4.63 -16.81
N THR A 554 23.82 -5.37 -16.86
CA THR A 554 25.14 -4.85 -17.24
C THR A 554 25.26 -4.40 -18.70
N THR A 555 24.25 -4.65 -19.54
CA THR A 555 24.18 -4.08 -20.90
C THR A 555 23.96 -2.57 -20.84
N LEU A 556 23.33 -2.06 -19.77
CA LEU A 556 23.19 -0.64 -19.50
C LEU A 556 24.44 -0.14 -18.80
N HIS A 557 25.24 0.63 -19.54
CA HIS A 557 26.48 1.19 -19.05
C HIS A 557 26.75 2.56 -19.66
N ALA A 558 27.57 3.35 -18.99
CA ALA A 558 28.12 4.59 -19.50
C ALA A 558 29.56 4.74 -19.04
N SER A 559 30.35 5.49 -19.81
CA SER A 559 31.75 5.77 -19.49
C SER A 559 32.06 7.25 -19.61
N LEU A 560 32.98 7.71 -18.77
CA LEU A 560 33.47 9.08 -18.77
C LEU A 560 34.98 9.07 -18.51
N ASP A 561 35.76 9.69 -19.40
CA ASP A 561 37.18 9.95 -19.15
C ASP A 561 37.33 11.09 -18.15
N VAL A 562 38.23 10.93 -17.18
CA VAL A 562 38.60 11.97 -16.21
C VAL A 562 40.10 12.27 -16.30
N ILE A 563 40.47 13.55 -16.15
CA ILE A 563 41.86 14.03 -16.22
C ILE A 563 42.15 14.93 -15.01
N PHE A 564 43.21 14.61 -14.29
CA PHE A 564 43.77 15.49 -13.25
C PHE A 564 45.07 16.10 -13.78
N MET A 565 45.01 17.35 -14.20
CA MET A 565 46.15 18.06 -14.81
C MET A 565 47.20 18.41 -13.76
N VAL A 566 48.47 18.23 -14.10
CA VAL A 566 49.61 18.66 -13.28
C VAL A 566 50.20 19.98 -13.73
N LEU A 567 50.61 20.80 -12.76
CA LEU A 567 51.19 22.11 -13.02
C LEU A 567 52.50 22.05 -13.83
N THR A 568 53.23 20.95 -13.74
CA THR A 568 54.58 20.81 -14.31
C THR A 568 54.62 20.29 -15.75
N SER A 569 53.46 20.08 -16.38
CA SER A 569 53.36 19.72 -17.80
C SER A 569 52.51 20.76 -18.55
N PRO A 570 52.88 21.15 -19.78
CA PRO A 570 52.10 22.11 -20.56
C PRO A 570 50.85 21.49 -21.20
N ASP A 571 49.81 22.30 -21.41
CA ASP A 571 48.58 21.86 -22.09
C ASP A 571 48.73 21.88 -23.62
N THR A 572 49.63 21.05 -24.13
CA THR A 572 49.93 20.91 -25.56
C THR A 572 49.90 19.45 -25.99
N ASP A 573 49.50 19.16 -27.23
CA ASP A 573 49.50 17.82 -27.80
C ASP A 573 50.90 17.19 -27.88
N LYS A 574 51.96 17.99 -27.69
CA LYS A 574 53.36 17.56 -27.64
C LYS A 574 53.85 17.12 -26.27
N ALA A 575 53.09 17.37 -25.20
CA ALA A 575 53.45 16.96 -23.85
C ALA A 575 53.27 15.45 -23.67
N LEU A 576 54.11 14.83 -22.82
CA LEU A 576 53.96 13.43 -22.45
C LEU A 576 52.82 13.24 -21.45
N PHE A 577 52.56 14.22 -20.58
CA PHE A 577 51.53 14.16 -19.55
C PHE A 577 50.48 15.27 -19.72
N TRP A 578 49.32 15.06 -19.08
CA TRP A 578 48.26 16.06 -19.05
C TRP A 578 48.55 17.11 -17.99
N GLY A 579 48.79 18.35 -18.41
CA GLY A 579 49.13 19.39 -17.46
C GLY A 579 48.61 20.75 -17.84
N ASN A 580 48.58 21.63 -16.84
CA ASN A 580 48.04 22.99 -16.87
C ASN A 580 49.12 24.04 -16.59
N MET A 581 50.37 23.77 -17.00
CA MET A 581 51.45 24.75 -16.91
C MET A 581 51.05 26.05 -17.60
N SER A 582 51.33 27.18 -16.94
CA SER A 582 51.09 28.49 -17.56
C SER A 582 52.03 28.68 -18.74
N ASP A 583 51.47 28.94 -19.93
CA ASP A 583 52.29 29.21 -21.12
C ASP A 583 53.06 30.52 -21.02
N THR A 584 52.57 31.48 -20.22
CA THR A 584 53.19 32.78 -20.04
C THR A 584 53.16 33.29 -18.60
N THR A 585 54.00 34.27 -18.29
CA THR A 585 53.92 35.06 -17.06
C THR A 585 54.35 36.50 -17.31
N SER A 586 53.89 37.45 -16.49
CA SER A 586 54.30 38.85 -16.57
C SER A 586 55.42 39.14 -15.58
N VAL A 587 56.57 39.56 -16.08
CA VAL A 587 57.75 39.91 -15.29
C VAL A 587 58.28 41.27 -15.73
N ASN A 588 58.43 42.23 -14.81
CA ASN A 588 58.87 43.60 -15.12
C ASN A 588 58.08 44.28 -16.26
N GLY A 589 56.78 43.98 -16.39
CA GLY A 589 55.92 44.51 -17.45
C GLY A 589 56.13 43.87 -18.83
N LYS A 590 56.89 42.77 -18.91
CA LYS A 590 57.12 41.96 -20.11
C LYS A 590 56.41 40.62 -19.99
N THR A 591 55.88 40.10 -21.09
CA THR A 591 55.29 38.74 -21.14
C THR A 591 56.40 37.75 -21.49
N LEU A 592 56.69 36.83 -20.59
CA LEU A 592 57.65 35.75 -20.80
C LEU A 592 56.91 34.45 -21.10
N HIS A 593 57.39 33.68 -22.07
CA HIS A 593 56.85 32.37 -22.43
C HIS A 593 57.60 31.24 -21.73
N ARG A 594 56.90 30.15 -21.41
CA ARG A 594 57.56 28.94 -20.91
C ARG A 594 58.62 28.42 -21.90
N PRO A 595 59.61 27.66 -21.43
CA PRO A 595 60.50 26.94 -22.33
C PRO A 595 59.72 26.01 -23.26
N TRP A 596 60.32 25.72 -24.42
CA TRP A 596 59.74 24.78 -25.37
C TRP A 596 60.05 23.34 -24.94
N LEU A 597 59.10 22.45 -25.15
CA LEU A 597 59.37 21.02 -25.17
C LEU A 597 60.27 20.69 -26.35
N GLN A 598 61.07 19.64 -26.22
CA GLN A 598 61.89 19.10 -27.31
C GLN A 598 61.03 18.78 -28.55
N ALA A 599 59.80 18.29 -28.34
CA ALA A 599 58.85 17.95 -29.39
C ALA A 599 58.18 19.18 -30.05
N GLU A 600 58.35 20.38 -29.50
CA GLU A 600 57.85 21.64 -30.07
C GLU A 600 58.85 22.29 -31.03
N MET A 601 60.10 21.81 -31.05
CA MET A 601 61.15 22.36 -31.90
C MET A 601 60.79 22.31 -33.38
N LEU A 602 61.17 23.35 -34.12
CA LEU A 602 60.93 23.46 -35.56
C LEU A 602 61.67 22.37 -36.34
N SER A 603 61.09 21.90 -37.43
CA SER A 603 61.74 20.91 -38.30
C SER A 603 63.00 21.50 -38.97
N GLY A 604 64.05 20.68 -39.13
CA GLY A 604 65.28 21.05 -39.83
C GLY A 604 66.33 21.78 -38.98
N VAL A 605 66.14 21.88 -37.66
CA VAL A 605 67.13 22.47 -36.74
C VAL A 605 67.86 21.41 -35.94
N THR A 606 69.13 21.66 -35.63
CA THR A 606 69.95 20.76 -34.79
C THR A 606 69.75 21.11 -33.32
N PRO A 607 69.23 20.21 -32.46
CA PRO A 607 69.05 20.52 -31.04
C PRO A 607 70.39 20.56 -30.30
N VAL A 608 70.43 21.27 -29.15
CA VAL A 608 71.61 21.27 -28.27
C VAL A 608 71.88 19.88 -27.70
N PHE A 609 70.82 19.21 -27.25
CA PHE A 609 70.80 17.81 -26.86
C PHE A 609 69.77 17.05 -27.69
N THR A 610 70.15 15.89 -28.25
CA THR A 610 69.31 15.10 -29.17
C THR A 610 67.93 14.76 -28.58
N ASN A 611 67.87 14.44 -27.29
CA ASN A 611 66.63 14.06 -26.60
C ASN A 611 66.09 15.14 -25.67
N GLY A 612 66.65 16.36 -25.72
CA GLY A 612 66.36 17.39 -24.73
C GLY A 612 66.85 17.02 -23.31
N VAL A 613 66.37 17.76 -22.33
CA VAL A 613 66.62 17.50 -20.90
C VAL A 613 65.34 16.99 -20.26
N HIS A 614 65.44 15.84 -19.60
CA HIS A 614 64.32 15.26 -18.86
C HIS A 614 64.18 15.96 -17.50
N ALA A 615 63.08 16.68 -17.31
CA ALA A 615 62.73 17.33 -16.05
C ALA A 615 61.21 17.35 -15.88
N ASN A 616 60.74 17.07 -14.67
CA ASN A 616 59.32 16.98 -14.32
C ASN A 616 58.50 16.04 -15.24
N ASN A 617 59.10 14.94 -15.68
CA ASN A 617 58.52 13.93 -16.60
C ASN A 617 58.27 14.42 -18.03
N GLU A 618 58.83 15.57 -18.41
CA GLU A 618 58.80 16.10 -19.76
C GLU A 618 60.23 16.23 -20.32
N TYR A 619 60.35 16.26 -21.64
CA TYR A 619 61.62 16.53 -22.33
C TYR A 619 61.64 17.97 -22.84
N TRP A 620 62.51 18.79 -22.26
CA TRP A 620 62.62 20.21 -22.57
C TRP A 620 63.72 20.49 -23.59
N ALA A 621 63.44 21.40 -24.52
CA ALA A 621 64.42 21.90 -25.47
C ALA A 621 65.44 22.79 -24.76
N MET A 622 66.72 22.55 -25.04
CA MET A 622 67.81 23.39 -24.54
C MET A 622 68.35 24.25 -25.67
N ALA A 623 68.70 25.49 -25.32
CA ALA A 623 69.25 26.46 -26.26
C ALA A 623 70.67 26.87 -25.86
N HIS A 624 71.39 27.39 -26.85
CA HIS A 624 72.55 28.24 -26.66
C HIS A 624 72.15 29.72 -26.75
N THR A 625 72.97 30.64 -26.22
CA THR A 625 72.65 32.07 -26.30
C THR A 625 72.82 32.60 -27.72
N VAL A 626 73.90 32.19 -28.41
CA VAL A 626 74.17 32.48 -29.83
C VAL A 626 74.94 31.30 -30.45
N ASP A 627 74.31 30.57 -31.36
CA ASP A 627 74.92 29.42 -32.05
C ASP A 627 74.37 29.30 -33.48
N ASN A 628 75.22 29.30 -34.49
CA ASN A 628 74.80 29.19 -35.89
C ASN A 628 74.56 27.74 -36.35
N THR A 629 75.04 26.75 -35.62
CA THR A 629 74.96 25.31 -35.94
C THR A 629 73.87 24.57 -35.17
N LYS A 630 73.52 25.04 -33.97
CA LYS A 630 72.54 24.42 -33.07
C LYS A 630 71.40 25.37 -32.67
N TRP A 631 70.41 24.82 -31.97
CA TRP A 631 69.30 25.57 -31.40
C TRP A 631 69.79 26.67 -30.45
N ASP A 632 69.36 27.90 -30.71
CA ASP A 632 69.72 29.07 -29.92
C ASP A 632 68.50 29.99 -29.71
N ILE A 633 68.66 31.01 -28.88
CA ILE A 633 67.60 31.96 -28.55
C ILE A 633 67.02 32.61 -29.81
N ALA A 634 67.86 32.96 -30.79
CA ALA A 634 67.38 33.61 -32.01
C ALA A 634 66.45 32.68 -32.82
N LYS A 635 66.72 31.38 -32.88
CA LYS A 635 65.83 30.41 -33.54
C LYS A 635 64.52 30.17 -32.79
N GLN A 636 64.54 30.20 -31.45
CA GLN A 636 63.32 30.02 -30.65
C GLN A 636 62.46 31.28 -30.58
N CYS A 637 63.08 32.43 -30.33
CA CYS A 637 62.38 33.69 -30.07
C CYS A 637 62.31 34.62 -31.28
N GLY A 638 62.89 34.22 -32.42
CA GLY A 638 63.01 35.04 -33.65
C GLY A 638 64.16 36.05 -33.63
N SER A 639 64.66 36.46 -32.46
CA SER A 639 65.91 37.22 -32.32
C SER A 639 66.44 37.16 -30.88
N LEU A 640 67.75 37.38 -30.69
CA LEU A 640 68.33 37.52 -29.35
C LEU A 640 67.74 38.71 -28.56
N SER A 641 67.27 39.75 -29.24
CA SER A 641 66.66 40.92 -28.57
C SER A 641 65.37 40.58 -27.81
N LYS A 642 64.71 39.48 -28.22
CA LYS A 642 63.50 38.92 -27.60
C LYS A 642 63.79 37.90 -26.50
N ALA A 643 65.03 37.79 -26.02
CA ALA A 643 65.29 37.14 -24.73
C ALA A 643 65.10 38.12 -23.56
N PRO A 644 64.78 37.61 -22.36
CA PRO A 644 64.81 38.40 -21.14
C PRO A 644 66.23 38.92 -20.88
N ASP A 645 66.32 40.07 -20.23
CA ASP A 645 67.57 40.46 -19.58
C ASP A 645 67.72 39.75 -18.23
N ASN A 646 68.89 39.84 -17.63
CA ASN A 646 69.16 39.15 -16.38
C ASN A 646 68.28 39.65 -15.21
N ASN A 647 67.83 40.91 -15.23
CA ASN A 647 66.97 41.43 -14.17
C ASN A 647 65.56 40.86 -14.28
N ASP A 648 65.07 40.63 -15.50
CA ASP A 648 63.83 39.89 -15.73
C ASP A 648 63.91 38.50 -15.11
N LEU A 649 64.96 37.73 -15.38
CA LEU A 649 65.14 36.38 -14.82
C LEU A 649 65.24 36.37 -13.29
N LEU A 650 66.05 37.27 -12.69
CA LEU A 650 66.11 37.41 -11.23
C LEU A 650 64.76 37.75 -10.58
N THR A 651 63.84 38.36 -11.34
CA THR A 651 62.46 38.64 -10.90
C THR A 651 61.56 37.43 -11.12
N LEU A 652 61.71 36.72 -12.24
CA LEU A 652 60.98 35.49 -12.58
C LEU A 652 61.09 34.45 -11.46
N TYR A 653 62.28 34.30 -10.85
CA TYR A 653 62.53 33.43 -9.70
C TYR A 653 61.46 33.48 -8.61
N HIS A 654 60.92 34.67 -8.32
CA HIS A 654 59.91 34.85 -7.27
C HIS A 654 58.54 34.22 -7.59
N SER A 655 58.30 33.89 -8.86
CA SER A 655 57.03 33.35 -9.35
C SER A 655 57.16 31.99 -10.04
N ILE A 656 58.37 31.61 -10.47
CA ILE A 656 58.55 30.46 -11.39
C ILE A 656 58.07 29.12 -10.81
N SER A 657 58.19 28.93 -9.49
CA SER A 657 57.74 27.71 -8.81
C SER A 657 56.22 27.50 -8.89
N SER A 658 55.42 28.58 -8.94
CA SER A 658 53.97 28.48 -9.11
C SER A 658 53.52 28.37 -10.57
N LEU A 659 54.45 28.53 -11.52
CA LEU A 659 54.17 28.37 -12.95
C LEU A 659 54.33 26.92 -13.42
N GLY A 660 55.08 26.11 -12.68
CA GLY A 660 55.42 24.72 -13.06
C GLY A 660 56.57 24.59 -14.05
N TRP A 661 57.20 25.71 -14.44
CA TRP A 661 58.30 25.73 -15.40
C TRP A 661 59.52 24.94 -14.86
N PRO A 662 60.33 24.31 -15.74
CA PRO A 662 61.45 23.49 -15.30
C PRO A 662 62.57 24.36 -14.72
N THR A 663 63.05 24.07 -13.51
CA THR A 663 64.14 24.84 -12.86
C THR A 663 65.39 24.02 -12.58
N GLN A 664 65.34 22.71 -12.73
CA GLN A 664 66.42 21.82 -12.30
C GLN A 664 67.53 21.70 -13.35
N GLY A 665 68.77 21.77 -12.89
CA GLY A 665 69.98 21.35 -13.63
C GLY A 665 70.61 22.37 -14.57
N TYR A 666 69.87 23.38 -15.06
CA TYR A 666 70.35 24.34 -16.06
C TYR A 666 69.82 25.76 -15.82
N PRO A 667 70.60 26.81 -16.15
CA PRO A 667 70.15 28.18 -16.01
C PRO A 667 69.16 28.57 -17.11
N TYR A 668 68.33 29.56 -16.84
CA TYR A 668 67.60 30.31 -17.86
C TYR A 668 68.56 31.32 -18.50
N LEU A 669 68.60 31.36 -19.83
CA LEU A 669 69.52 32.20 -20.58
C LEU A 669 68.99 33.62 -20.75
N SER A 670 69.86 34.62 -20.60
CA SER A 670 69.52 36.03 -20.83
C SER A 670 70.28 36.62 -22.01
N LYS A 671 69.78 37.74 -22.54
CA LYS A 671 70.52 38.56 -23.53
C LYS A 671 71.60 39.45 -22.90
N SER A 672 71.73 39.48 -21.58
CA SER A 672 72.70 40.34 -20.89
C SER A 672 74.12 39.83 -21.12
N SER A 673 74.97 40.66 -21.70
CA SER A 673 76.39 40.37 -21.93
C SER A 673 77.24 40.66 -20.69
N SER A 674 78.32 39.89 -20.50
CA SER A 674 79.36 40.12 -19.51
C SER A 674 80.75 40.28 -20.18
N SER A 675 81.80 40.53 -19.38
CA SER A 675 83.15 40.73 -19.89
C SER A 675 83.67 39.51 -20.66
N GLY A 676 84.39 39.74 -21.76
CA GLY A 676 85.03 38.66 -22.54
C GLY A 676 84.13 37.98 -23.58
N GLY A 677 83.02 38.62 -23.99
CA GLY A 677 82.10 38.08 -25.00
C GLY A 677 81.18 36.97 -24.47
N MET A 678 81.04 36.88 -23.15
CA MET A 678 80.20 35.91 -22.46
C MET A 678 78.82 36.51 -22.17
N TYR A 679 77.86 35.67 -21.79
CA TYR A 679 76.51 36.08 -21.41
C TYR A 679 76.20 35.69 -19.96
N CYS A 680 75.09 36.21 -19.45
CA CYS A 680 74.54 35.84 -18.16
C CYS A 680 73.32 34.93 -18.30
N GLY A 681 73.11 34.10 -17.28
CA GLY A 681 71.89 33.33 -17.05
C GLY A 681 71.63 33.20 -15.55
N VAL A 682 70.42 32.80 -15.20
CA VAL A 682 69.99 32.65 -13.80
C VAL A 682 69.56 31.22 -13.57
N ASP A 683 70.11 30.58 -12.54
CA ASP A 683 69.58 29.33 -12.01
C ASP A 683 68.29 29.64 -11.24
N GLU A 684 67.15 29.36 -11.85
CA GLU A 684 65.83 29.64 -11.29
C GLU A 684 65.43 28.71 -10.14
N ASN A 685 66.26 27.72 -9.78
CA ASN A 685 66.09 26.94 -8.56
C ASN A 685 66.80 27.57 -7.36
N THR A 686 67.91 28.30 -7.57
CA THR A 686 68.74 28.87 -6.49
C THR A 686 68.83 30.39 -6.49
N ARG A 687 68.25 31.05 -7.51
CA ARG A 687 68.43 32.47 -7.84
C ARG A 687 69.87 32.86 -8.18
N SER A 688 70.76 31.89 -8.39
CA SER A 688 72.18 32.17 -8.61
C SER A 688 72.42 32.69 -10.02
N GLN A 689 73.06 33.86 -10.14
CA GLN A 689 73.47 34.40 -11.43
C GLN A 689 74.79 33.75 -11.88
N ASN A 690 74.82 33.30 -13.12
CA ASN A 690 76.03 32.83 -13.80
C ASN A 690 76.31 33.72 -15.02
N CYS A 691 77.33 34.58 -14.93
CA CYS A 691 77.77 35.45 -16.03
C CYS A 691 78.95 34.88 -16.85
N ALA A 692 79.17 33.57 -16.78
CA ALA A 692 80.16 32.84 -17.57
C ALA A 692 79.49 31.90 -18.60
N ILE A 693 78.32 32.28 -19.13
CA ILE A 693 77.63 31.52 -20.18
C ILE A 693 78.38 31.69 -21.51
N LYS A 694 78.91 30.59 -22.05
CA LYS A 694 79.58 30.58 -23.36
C LYS A 694 78.53 30.59 -24.47
N PRO A 695 78.60 31.52 -25.45
CA PRO A 695 77.54 31.73 -26.45
C PRO A 695 77.06 30.47 -27.15
N ALA A 696 77.98 29.61 -27.60
CA ALA A 696 77.72 28.33 -28.28
C ALA A 696 78.25 27.10 -27.50
N GLY A 697 78.43 27.23 -26.18
CA GLY A 697 79.06 26.19 -25.37
C GLY A 697 78.40 25.91 -24.02
N THR A 698 77.45 26.73 -23.59
CA THR A 698 76.68 26.52 -22.36
C THR A 698 75.20 26.41 -22.70
N ALA A 699 74.60 25.25 -22.41
CA ALA A 699 73.19 25.00 -22.58
C ALA A 699 72.37 25.62 -21.45
N GLY A 700 71.19 26.14 -21.78
CA GLY A 700 70.22 26.63 -20.79
C GLY A 700 68.80 26.64 -21.34
N TYR A 701 67.83 26.85 -20.45
CA TYR A 701 66.44 27.04 -20.83
C TYR A 701 66.29 28.40 -21.53
N ALA A 702 65.58 28.42 -22.66
CA ALA A 702 65.22 29.67 -23.33
C ALA A 702 63.77 30.01 -23.05
N THR A 703 63.53 31.25 -22.61
CA THR A 703 62.22 31.88 -22.52
C THR A 703 62.23 33.09 -23.45
N CYS A 704 61.11 33.33 -24.12
CA CYS A 704 60.97 34.43 -25.07
C CYS A 704 60.14 35.54 -24.45
N VAL A 705 60.50 36.79 -24.76
CA VAL A 705 59.78 38.00 -24.39
C VAL A 705 58.96 38.49 -25.60
N GLU A 706 57.68 38.75 -25.36
CA GLU A 706 56.81 39.49 -26.28
C GLU A 706 56.85 41.00 -26.05
#